data_AF-L0AYE1-F1
#
_entry.id   AF-L0AYE1-F1
#
_cell.length_a   1.000
_cell.length_b   1.000
_cell.length_c   1.000
_cell.angle_alpha   90.00
_cell.angle_beta   90.00
_cell.angle_gamma   90.00
#
_symmetry.space_group_name_H-M   'P 1'
#
loop_
_entity.id
_entity.type
_entity.pdbx_description
1 polymer ?
#
loop_
_entity_poly.entity_id
_entity_poly.type
_entity_poly.pdbx_seq_one_letter_code
_entity_poly.pdbx_strand_id
1 'polypeptide(L)'
;MTTQYGVIIDIKENVPRENPTYYGGHSQKDVELKKSEDPPGFLRFTHTKNDIDLGESFKVDEIKYDSKNDFKTKLNIKPSDKIQHLAVWYWFGDDGMTNPLLVEVKGSDKKYYYHFNKGGGGSTISWTAFTKYSGSRSQPSSEELEKTLDEIACFYHNSVTFDLTRSNSEGYTKDKGYCCTGKHDNGEKKVSVSKGFVKVPGSSSSIPFFKHTVNPDGDYKLAKIKYTNSTVSKNEMKPHTLTFPISGPLSVYTFYCKNNPVLIYVDYDGEGVKGWYKNISTPNGDNWEDLTDGPNKSPDIIQDCRDGNFNKLVSAISEFGCIYQRCNPPGLEGEGTLPDGPSGEAPPVDSVSLSREPGISIQRSTDGNMVIVNTIGYGTGYAVLSTVEEGYDGVIAPGAAGEVHGGGGLVLPNPPSVTINIYERSLIGGVRSYYDCTYGYRRIDVTPKVTGTFTEYTHTVPDKASNCFTLKQVKYKGYYTGIVSGLSITNVTSISVYYWSFLEGPTRKIPTDKRSRPLLVKVTTKAPGQGSMEKWYENTGDPTNVTWGVVHENLSQNNHLRKKLELLNCYINSAVIIDVSQKPTNISTYNYDVCDDIDKRTLGTNHGNARIKVYKESPVGAYEVYKHVLNPGGIFHILGLKNDSNSITFNGISGLPILDVDEVRAYFCKQEPKKPLLIYCRTNGTTSHWYKNTNEQALDAWELTPDLSTNDPYKNHEKILTVLDTLTSQCKPPSVTVDISQKNEGGYKSPSSTPSPQKINVKRTQGQPGSTESDPPENYDLYTHTVASRPRSYFTVKGLVYGTGNDIKVDVVPMENVTSVSVYYWSHLSTGKPLLMKIEQTQNKINPINGPKTVTWYENEGKGGDLKWKKWNKNSDLKTKLKLLNCPLNNVVKINVGEIPSNPDMPTQSKEYDSCDPEDVSKFDSGHGSRMKVTNVTPASNLAPYRAYEHTLLSTSNGDKFHIVGFTNTCGGSTINSLNGKGTENKPLKNVEKLIIYVCNQKPTTPLLTYYNKNQTHNWYQKQHSSQWKPAYKLHTKVDPGSYEKIVYALDGIQSPCKPTSEGGETVPKAQPAAHERLGPASQTFQSQSAGPPTSAPDNPRTEAYTGVLEPLAIGAGYFLAGTAGSGATFFGGWKLYNRCKGDPWVRQI
;
A
#
# COMPACT_ATOMS: atom_id res chain seq x y z
N MET A 1 32.12 16.75 25.62
CA MET A 1 31.87 15.59 24.75
C MET A 1 30.99 14.64 25.53
N THR A 2 29.73 14.44 25.14
CA THR A 2 28.84 13.45 25.76
C THR A 2 29.30 12.06 25.31
N THR A 3 29.72 11.23 26.26
CA THR A 3 30.07 9.82 26.02
C THR A 3 28.81 9.10 25.53
N GLN A 4 28.80 8.70 24.25
CA GLN A 4 27.69 7.95 23.69
C GLN A 4 27.73 6.52 24.27
N TYR A 5 26.79 6.21 25.17
CA TYR A 5 26.61 4.87 25.71
C TYR A 5 26.20 3.91 24.57
N GLY A 6 26.71 2.68 24.58
CA GLY A 6 26.23 1.68 23.65
C GLY A 6 24.97 1.00 24.18
N VAL A 7 24.29 0.29 23.29
CA VAL A 7 23.06 -0.44 23.61
C VAL A 7 23.33 -1.95 23.68
N ILE A 8 22.55 -2.64 24.50
CA ILE A 8 22.53 -4.10 24.57
C ILE A 8 21.41 -4.58 23.65
N ILE A 9 21.75 -5.38 22.64
CA ILE A 9 20.77 -6.01 21.74
C ILE A 9 20.54 -7.44 22.23
N ASP A 10 19.33 -7.76 22.67
CA ASP A 10 18.88 -9.15 22.81
C ASP A 10 18.25 -9.59 21.49
N ILE A 11 18.84 -10.61 20.85
CA ILE A 11 18.35 -11.12 19.56
C ILE A 11 17.16 -12.07 19.72
N LYS A 12 16.84 -12.53 20.95
CA LYS A 12 15.62 -13.27 21.27
C LYS A 12 14.42 -12.34 21.49
N GLU A 13 14.66 -11.04 21.61
CA GLU A 13 13.59 -10.06 21.76
C GLU A 13 12.58 -10.21 20.61
N ASN A 14 11.32 -10.47 20.97
CA ASN A 14 10.26 -10.66 20.01
C ASN A 14 9.36 -9.43 20.01
N VAL A 15 8.70 -9.18 18.89
CA VAL A 15 7.68 -8.16 18.76
C VAL A 15 6.33 -8.85 18.93
N PRO A 16 5.59 -8.60 20.03
CA PRO A 16 4.31 -9.27 20.27
C PRO A 16 3.22 -8.94 19.22
N ARG A 17 3.47 -7.96 18.32
CA ARG A 17 2.55 -7.41 17.31
C ARG A 17 3.34 -6.95 16.07
N GLU A 18 2.68 -6.57 14.97
CA GLU A 18 3.35 -5.99 13.79
C GLU A 18 3.91 -4.57 14.02
N ASN A 19 3.62 -3.95 15.16
CA ASN A 19 4.13 -2.62 15.49
C ASN A 19 5.55 -2.69 16.06
N PRO A 20 6.44 -1.75 15.73
CA PRO A 20 7.79 -1.74 16.29
C PRO A 20 7.76 -1.72 17.82
N THR A 21 8.63 -2.52 18.45
CA THR A 21 8.87 -2.46 19.90
C THR A 21 10.15 -1.68 20.15
N TYR A 22 10.20 -0.91 21.24
CA TYR A 22 11.36 -0.09 21.57
C TYR A 22 12.00 -0.62 22.86
N TYR A 23 13.30 -0.82 22.85
CA TYR A 23 14.02 -1.37 23.99
C TYR A 23 15.48 -0.92 24.04
N GLY A 24 16.17 -1.25 25.13
CA GLY A 24 17.61 -1.04 25.28
C GLY A 24 18.04 0.42 25.55
N GLY A 25 19.27 0.56 26.03
CA GLY A 25 19.92 1.84 26.30
C GLY A 25 19.48 2.53 27.60
N HIS A 26 20.02 3.72 27.87
CA HIS A 26 19.83 4.42 29.16
C HIS A 26 18.38 4.89 29.38
N SER A 27 17.66 5.14 28.28
CA SER A 27 16.26 5.55 28.28
C SER A 27 15.27 4.37 28.16
N GLN A 28 15.79 3.13 28.07
CA GLN A 28 15.04 1.91 27.71
C GLN A 28 14.35 1.94 26.34
N LYS A 29 14.63 2.92 25.47
CA LYS A 29 14.00 3.05 24.15
C LYS A 29 15.01 3.44 23.07
N ASP A 30 16.29 3.12 23.19
CA ASP A 30 17.29 3.58 22.23
C ASP A 30 17.31 2.72 20.93
N VAL A 31 16.70 1.54 20.94
CA VAL A 31 16.60 0.61 19.81
C VAL A 31 15.14 0.38 19.42
N GLU A 32 14.83 0.56 18.14
CA GLU A 32 13.58 0.16 17.49
C GLU A 32 13.74 -1.25 16.90
N LEU A 33 12.81 -2.15 17.23
CA LEU A 33 12.73 -3.53 16.75
C LEU A 33 11.55 -3.71 15.80
N LYS A 34 11.81 -4.11 14.56
CA LYS A 34 10.79 -4.40 13.55
C LYS A 34 10.77 -5.88 13.22
N LYS A 35 9.57 -6.46 13.17
CA LYS A 35 9.34 -7.82 12.67
C LYS A 35 8.82 -7.73 11.24
N SER A 36 9.38 -8.51 10.33
CA SER A 36 8.91 -8.67 8.94
C SER A 36 9.10 -10.11 8.49
N GLU A 37 8.31 -10.59 7.54
CA GLU A 37 8.56 -11.87 6.87
C GLU A 37 9.26 -11.58 5.53
N ASP A 38 10.57 -11.81 5.48
CA ASP A 38 11.41 -11.46 4.32
C ASP A 38 12.72 -12.26 4.34
N PRO A 39 12.87 -13.32 3.52
CA PRO A 39 11.88 -13.83 2.54
C PRO A 39 10.75 -14.65 3.19
N PRO A 40 9.68 -15.00 2.44
CA PRO A 40 8.59 -15.84 2.95
C PRO A 40 9.06 -17.18 3.55
N GLY A 41 8.46 -17.55 4.67
CA GLY A 41 8.89 -18.65 5.54
C GLY A 41 9.99 -18.27 6.55
N PHE A 42 10.42 -17.01 6.60
CA PHE A 42 11.44 -16.56 7.54
C PHE A 42 11.06 -15.25 8.23
N LEU A 43 11.07 -15.27 9.55
CA LEU A 43 10.83 -14.07 10.36
C LEU A 43 12.15 -13.30 10.52
N ARG A 44 12.19 -12.09 9.97
CA ARG A 44 13.29 -11.14 10.13
C ARG A 44 12.97 -10.15 11.24
N PHE A 45 13.88 -10.01 12.19
CA PHE A 45 13.85 -9.04 13.28
C PHE A 45 14.96 -8.01 13.08
N THR A 46 14.60 -6.77 12.78
CA THR A 46 15.54 -5.69 12.47
C THR A 46 15.61 -4.69 13.62
N HIS A 47 16.81 -4.48 14.15
CA HIS A 47 17.16 -3.59 15.24
C HIS A 47 17.82 -2.32 14.66
N THR A 48 17.15 -1.17 14.80
CA THR A 48 17.62 0.15 14.34
C THR A 48 17.65 1.15 15.48
N LYS A 49 18.40 2.25 15.36
CA LYS A 49 18.34 3.34 16.34
C LYS A 49 16.93 3.95 16.38
N ASN A 50 16.37 4.17 17.57
CA ASN A 50 15.11 4.88 17.74
C ASN A 50 15.32 6.41 17.65
N ASP A 51 15.38 6.95 16.43
CA ASP A 51 15.30 8.38 16.19
C ASP A 51 14.70 8.66 14.79
N ILE A 52 14.16 9.86 14.59
CA ILE A 52 13.35 10.27 13.44
C ILE A 52 14.17 10.31 12.12
N ASP A 53 15.50 10.33 12.22
CA ASP A 53 16.42 10.36 11.09
C ASP A 53 16.90 8.95 10.71
N LEU A 54 16.25 8.38 9.68
CA LEU A 54 16.57 7.07 9.09
C LEU A 54 18.05 7.01 8.66
N GLY A 55 18.84 6.13 9.27
CA GLY A 55 20.21 5.80 8.85
C GLY A 55 21.32 6.24 9.80
N GLU A 56 20.99 6.82 10.95
CA GLU A 56 21.98 7.07 11.98
C GLU A 56 22.58 5.78 12.53
N SER A 57 23.88 5.83 12.80
CA SER A 57 24.61 4.71 13.39
C SER A 57 24.59 4.79 14.91
N PHE A 58 24.53 3.65 15.58
CA PHE A 58 24.56 3.53 17.03
C PHE A 58 25.62 2.53 17.47
N LYS A 59 26.14 2.74 18.68
CA LYS A 59 27.14 1.85 19.28
C LYS A 59 26.41 0.69 19.94
N VAL A 60 26.83 -0.53 19.67
CA VAL A 60 26.35 -1.73 20.38
C VAL A 60 27.37 -2.08 21.42
N ASP A 61 26.96 -2.20 22.69
CA ASP A 61 27.84 -2.62 23.78
C ASP A 61 27.87 -4.14 23.92
N GLU A 62 26.74 -4.82 23.75
CA GLU A 62 26.61 -6.28 23.87
C GLU A 62 25.55 -6.81 22.88
N ILE A 63 25.75 -8.02 22.35
CA ILE A 63 24.72 -8.77 21.62
C ILE A 63 24.49 -10.07 22.37
N LYS A 64 23.31 -10.24 22.96
CA LYS A 64 22.98 -11.40 23.80
C LYS A 64 21.80 -12.17 23.23
N TYR A 65 21.61 -13.40 23.70
CA TYR A 65 20.45 -14.23 23.41
C TYR A 65 19.83 -14.66 24.74
N ASP A 66 18.55 -14.36 24.97
CA ASP A 66 17.84 -14.74 26.21
C ASP A 66 18.53 -14.21 27.47
N SER A 67 19.04 -12.99 27.39
CA SER A 67 19.86 -12.37 28.42
C SER A 67 21.12 -13.15 28.83
N LYS A 68 21.62 -14.04 27.98
CA LYS A 68 22.84 -14.83 28.19
C LYS A 68 23.83 -14.62 27.04
N ASN A 69 25.13 -14.70 27.39
CA ASN A 69 26.29 -14.73 26.50
C ASN A 69 26.43 -13.55 25.53
N ASP A 70 27.54 -12.83 25.60
CA ASP A 70 27.89 -11.82 24.59
C ASP A 70 28.45 -12.48 23.31
N PHE A 71 27.73 -12.33 22.19
CA PHE A 71 28.12 -12.80 20.86
C PHE A 71 28.85 -11.74 20.05
N LYS A 72 29.01 -10.51 20.54
CA LYS A 72 29.56 -9.38 19.78
C LYS A 72 30.93 -9.66 19.16
N THR A 73 31.83 -10.28 19.92
CA THR A 73 33.17 -10.68 19.42
C THR A 73 33.10 -11.79 18.38
N LYS A 74 32.14 -12.71 18.51
CA LYS A 74 31.89 -13.79 17.54
C LYS A 74 31.25 -13.27 16.25
N LEU A 75 30.56 -12.13 16.32
CA LEU A 75 30.01 -11.43 15.17
C LEU A 75 30.99 -10.39 14.56
N ASN A 76 32.26 -10.41 14.99
CA ASN A 76 33.32 -9.50 14.52
C ASN A 76 32.96 -8.01 14.62
N ILE A 77 32.11 -7.63 15.58
CA ILE A 77 31.78 -6.23 15.89
C ILE A 77 32.73 -5.76 16.99
N LYS A 78 33.60 -4.79 16.71
CA LYS A 78 34.50 -4.28 17.75
C LYS A 78 33.74 -3.38 18.72
N PRO A 79 34.18 -3.25 19.99
CA PRO A 79 33.54 -2.36 20.96
C PRO A 79 33.43 -0.89 20.54
N SER A 80 34.25 -0.43 19.60
CA SER A 80 34.21 0.93 19.05
C SER A 80 33.28 1.10 17.84
N ASP A 81 32.81 0.01 17.25
CA ASP A 81 32.13 0.07 15.95
C ASP A 81 30.71 0.58 16.10
N LYS A 82 30.32 1.46 15.18
CA LYS A 82 28.93 1.91 15.04
C LYS A 82 28.28 1.12 13.92
N ILE A 83 27.05 0.68 14.15
CA ILE A 83 26.24 -0.02 13.15
C ILE A 83 24.99 0.79 12.82
N GLN A 84 24.49 0.68 11.60
CA GLN A 84 23.22 1.29 11.18
C GLN A 84 22.04 0.41 11.58
N HIS A 85 22.20 -0.90 11.43
CA HIS A 85 21.21 -1.88 11.87
C HIS A 85 21.82 -3.26 12.09
N LEU A 86 21.10 -4.08 12.85
CA LEU A 86 21.32 -5.52 12.98
C LEU A 86 20.02 -6.23 12.64
N ALA A 87 20.05 -7.25 11.79
CA ALA A 87 18.87 -8.05 11.46
C ALA A 87 19.12 -9.53 11.76
N VAL A 88 18.11 -10.22 12.27
CA VAL A 88 18.17 -11.64 12.66
C VAL A 88 17.04 -12.39 12.02
N TRP A 89 17.34 -13.50 11.35
CA TRP A 89 16.34 -14.37 10.73
C TRP A 89 16.10 -15.60 11.59
N TYR A 90 14.83 -15.91 11.77
CA TYR A 90 14.34 -17.15 12.36
C TYR A 90 13.49 -17.89 11.34
N TRP A 91 13.49 -19.21 11.44
CA TRP A 91 12.52 -20.00 10.71
C TRP A 91 11.13 -19.77 11.30
N PHE A 92 10.11 -19.58 10.46
CA PHE A 92 8.75 -19.26 10.96
C PHE A 92 8.16 -20.35 11.86
N GLY A 93 8.55 -21.62 11.67
CA GLY A 93 8.12 -22.74 12.49
C GLY A 93 8.87 -22.89 13.82
N ASP A 94 9.80 -21.98 14.14
CA ASP A 94 10.45 -21.88 15.45
C ASP A 94 9.72 -20.83 16.29
N ASP A 95 8.52 -21.17 16.76
CA ASP A 95 7.64 -20.27 17.53
C ASP A 95 8.30 -19.69 18.79
N GLY A 96 9.30 -20.39 19.34
CA GLY A 96 10.06 -19.97 20.51
C GLY A 96 11.28 -19.10 20.20
N MET A 97 11.56 -18.83 18.91
CA MET A 97 12.78 -18.16 18.45
C MET A 97 14.03 -18.78 19.09
N THR A 98 14.04 -20.11 19.20
CA THR A 98 15.04 -20.87 19.96
C THR A 98 16.39 -20.97 19.23
N ASN A 99 16.36 -20.90 17.90
CA ASN A 99 17.52 -21.08 17.04
C ASN A 99 17.51 -20.01 15.93
N PRO A 100 18.22 -18.89 16.10
CA PRO A 100 18.38 -17.93 15.01
C PRO A 100 19.19 -18.59 13.87
N LEU A 101 18.81 -18.33 12.62
CA LEU A 101 19.44 -18.90 11.43
C LEU A 101 20.63 -18.05 10.95
N LEU A 102 20.40 -16.75 10.82
CA LEU A 102 21.30 -15.80 10.19
C LEU A 102 21.24 -14.45 10.92
N VAL A 103 22.38 -13.78 11.02
CA VAL A 103 22.52 -12.40 11.47
C VAL A 103 23.16 -11.58 10.34
N GLU A 104 22.57 -10.43 10.04
CA GLU A 104 23.12 -9.40 9.17
C GLU A 104 23.45 -8.17 10.02
N VAL A 105 24.66 -7.65 9.85
CA VAL A 105 25.10 -6.41 10.49
C VAL A 105 25.46 -5.42 9.41
N LYS A 106 24.83 -4.25 9.40
CA LYS A 106 25.20 -3.14 8.51
C LYS A 106 26.07 -2.14 9.26
N GLY A 107 27.35 -2.10 8.93
CA GLY A 107 28.31 -1.16 9.51
C GLY A 107 28.03 0.29 9.12
N SER A 108 28.56 1.25 9.88
CA SER A 108 28.53 2.67 9.52
C SER A 108 29.27 2.99 8.22
N ASP A 109 30.17 2.11 7.78
CA ASP A 109 30.86 2.16 6.49
C ASP A 109 29.99 1.68 5.32
N LYS A 110 28.70 1.38 5.58
CA LYS A 110 27.70 0.88 4.64
C LYS A 110 28.03 -0.51 4.08
N LYS A 111 28.89 -1.29 4.74
CA LYS A 111 29.11 -2.70 4.40
C LYS A 111 28.22 -3.62 5.23
N TYR A 112 27.91 -4.77 4.65
CA TYR A 112 27.12 -5.82 5.28
C TYR A 112 28.01 -6.98 5.71
N TYR A 113 27.77 -7.50 6.90
CA TYR A 113 28.43 -8.67 7.45
C TYR A 113 27.37 -9.72 7.79
N TYR A 114 27.55 -10.93 7.29
CA TYR A 114 26.57 -12.02 7.42
C TYR A 114 27.17 -13.16 8.21
N HIS A 115 26.46 -13.62 9.23
CA HIS A 115 26.88 -14.71 10.09
C HIS A 115 25.75 -15.70 10.23
N PHE A 116 25.98 -16.97 9.90
CA PHE A 116 24.98 -18.02 10.08
C PHE A 116 25.29 -18.83 11.34
N ASN A 117 24.24 -19.37 11.95
CA ASN A 117 24.37 -20.20 13.13
C ASN A 117 24.93 -21.58 12.73
N LYS A 118 25.86 -22.09 13.52
CA LYS A 118 26.48 -23.42 13.43
C LYS A 118 25.66 -24.52 14.13
N GLY A 119 24.51 -24.15 14.68
CA GLY A 119 23.61 -25.05 15.42
C GLY A 119 23.70 -24.86 16.91
N GLY A 120 22.76 -25.51 17.61
CA GLY A 120 22.52 -25.32 19.03
C GLY A 120 21.58 -24.14 19.31
N GLY A 121 20.77 -24.28 20.36
CA GLY A 121 19.85 -23.25 20.85
C GLY A 121 20.31 -22.66 22.18
N GLY A 122 19.87 -21.44 22.51
CA GLY A 122 20.20 -20.83 23.79
C GLY A 122 21.69 -20.51 23.96
N SER A 123 22.30 -21.03 25.02
CA SER A 123 23.69 -20.72 25.38
C SER A 123 24.73 -21.37 24.46
N THR A 124 24.34 -22.32 23.60
CA THR A 124 25.26 -23.04 22.69
C THR A 124 25.30 -22.47 21.28
N ILE A 125 24.59 -21.35 21.02
CA ILE A 125 24.61 -20.69 19.71
C ILE A 125 26.06 -20.35 19.33
N SER A 126 26.45 -20.73 18.12
CA SER A 126 27.78 -20.45 17.58
C SER A 126 27.65 -19.82 16.21
N TRP A 127 28.33 -18.72 15.97
CA TRP A 127 28.27 -18.00 14.70
C TRP A 127 29.42 -18.36 13.79
N THR A 128 29.19 -18.31 12.48
CA THR A 128 30.26 -18.42 11.49
C THR A 128 30.06 -17.44 10.36
N ALA A 129 31.17 -16.78 10.00
CA ALA A 129 31.16 -15.79 8.95
C ALA A 129 30.77 -16.41 7.61
N PHE A 130 29.79 -15.78 6.95
CA PHE A 130 29.42 -16.08 5.59
C PHE A 130 30.26 -15.22 4.66
N THR A 131 31.46 -15.73 4.37
CA THR A 131 32.52 -15.01 3.65
C THR A 131 32.11 -14.58 2.24
N LYS A 132 31.14 -15.25 1.61
CA LYS A 132 30.66 -14.93 0.25
C LYS A 132 30.13 -13.48 0.14
N TYR A 133 29.48 -12.96 1.18
CA TYR A 133 28.87 -11.62 1.16
C TYR A 133 29.39 -10.68 2.25
N SER A 134 30.15 -11.18 3.22
CA SER A 134 30.66 -10.37 4.32
C SER A 134 31.67 -9.34 3.82
N GLY A 135 31.44 -8.06 4.15
CA GLY A 135 32.21 -6.91 3.68
C GLY A 135 31.73 -6.32 2.34
N SER A 136 30.64 -6.83 1.76
CA SER A 136 30.05 -6.25 0.55
C SER A 136 29.30 -4.95 0.86
N ARG A 137 29.25 -4.03 -0.11
CA ARG A 137 28.37 -2.83 -0.07
C ARG A 137 26.94 -3.13 -0.54
N SER A 138 26.71 -4.28 -1.16
CA SER A 138 25.40 -4.76 -1.59
C SER A 138 24.96 -5.96 -0.75
N GLN A 139 23.65 -6.04 -0.48
CA GLN A 139 23.02 -7.24 0.09
C GLN A 139 23.01 -8.36 -0.96
N PRO A 140 22.98 -9.64 -0.56
CA PRO A 140 22.69 -10.73 -1.47
C PRO A 140 21.32 -10.50 -2.13
N SER A 141 21.11 -11.06 -3.31
CA SER A 141 19.76 -11.02 -3.89
C SER A 141 18.79 -11.74 -2.96
N SER A 142 17.50 -11.37 -2.99
CA SER A 142 16.48 -12.05 -2.19
C SER A 142 16.48 -13.57 -2.43
N GLU A 143 16.73 -14.01 -3.66
CA GLU A 143 16.82 -15.44 -4.02
C GLU A 143 18.03 -16.14 -3.38
N GLU A 144 19.20 -15.51 -3.41
CA GLU A 144 20.41 -16.05 -2.80
C GLU A 144 20.29 -16.12 -1.27
N LEU A 145 19.70 -15.10 -0.66
CA LEU A 145 19.41 -15.05 0.77
C LEU A 145 18.43 -16.16 1.16
N GLU A 146 17.31 -16.29 0.45
CA GLU A 146 16.32 -17.32 0.73
C GLU A 146 16.89 -18.72 0.57
N LYS A 147 17.66 -18.98 -0.50
CA LYS A 147 18.33 -20.26 -0.69
C LYS A 147 19.25 -20.59 0.49
N THR A 148 20.00 -19.60 0.97
CA THR A 148 20.87 -19.75 2.14
C THR A 148 20.05 -20.07 3.39
N LEU A 149 18.95 -19.37 3.63
CA LEU A 149 18.07 -19.61 4.78
C LEU A 149 17.38 -20.97 4.71
N ASP A 150 16.93 -21.39 3.53
CA ASP A 150 16.36 -22.73 3.29
C ASP A 150 17.39 -23.82 3.60
N GLU A 151 18.65 -23.65 3.18
CA GLU A 151 19.74 -24.60 3.49
C GLU A 151 20.03 -24.68 4.99
N ILE A 152 20.07 -23.53 5.69
CA ILE A 152 20.31 -23.48 7.14
C ILE A 152 19.12 -24.10 7.90
N ALA A 153 17.88 -23.79 7.51
CA ALA A 153 16.69 -24.38 8.12
C ALA A 153 16.60 -25.90 7.88
N CYS A 154 16.98 -26.36 6.69
CA CYS A 154 17.07 -27.78 6.38
C CYS A 154 18.09 -28.48 7.30
N PHE A 155 19.24 -27.85 7.54
CA PHE A 155 20.31 -28.41 8.36
C PHE A 155 19.97 -28.44 9.87
N TYR A 156 19.42 -27.37 10.43
CA TYR A 156 19.22 -27.25 11.90
C TYR A 156 17.81 -27.54 12.38
N HIS A 157 16.80 -27.44 11.51
CA HIS A 157 15.39 -27.60 11.89
C HIS A 157 14.72 -28.79 11.21
N ASN A 158 15.50 -29.62 10.49
CA ASN A 158 14.97 -30.69 9.63
C ASN A 158 13.85 -30.17 8.70
N SER A 159 13.97 -28.91 8.29
CA SER A 159 12.90 -28.18 7.62
C SER A 159 13.21 -28.04 6.13
N VAL A 160 12.55 -28.85 5.31
CA VAL A 160 12.81 -28.92 3.87
C VAL A 160 11.87 -27.99 3.12
N THR A 161 12.37 -27.31 2.10
CA THR A 161 11.55 -26.56 1.15
C THR A 161 11.42 -27.36 -0.13
N PHE A 162 10.22 -27.54 -0.68
CA PHE A 162 10.06 -28.11 -2.00
C PHE A 162 10.16 -27.03 -3.07
N ASP A 163 11.16 -27.12 -3.94
CA ASP A 163 11.27 -26.31 -5.15
C ASP A 163 10.76 -27.12 -6.35
N LEU A 164 9.54 -26.80 -6.77
CA LEU A 164 8.84 -27.43 -7.89
C LEU A 164 9.10 -26.71 -9.22
N THR A 165 10.13 -25.86 -9.32
CA THR A 165 10.51 -25.28 -10.61
C THR A 165 10.89 -26.40 -11.57
N ARG A 166 10.33 -26.42 -12.79
CA ARG A 166 10.50 -27.53 -13.73
C ARG A 166 11.97 -27.91 -13.97
N SER A 167 12.84 -26.92 -14.17
CA SER A 167 14.28 -27.13 -14.35
C SER A 167 14.95 -27.78 -13.14
N ASN A 168 14.50 -27.43 -11.93
CA ASN A 168 14.96 -28.03 -10.68
C ASN A 168 14.47 -29.47 -10.56
N SER A 169 13.17 -29.73 -10.78
CA SER A 169 12.61 -31.08 -10.76
C SER A 169 13.28 -31.98 -11.81
N GLU A 170 13.56 -31.48 -13.02
CA GLU A 170 14.31 -32.21 -14.04
C GLU A 170 15.77 -32.45 -13.63
N GLY A 171 16.48 -31.43 -13.15
CA GLY A 171 17.88 -31.54 -12.71
C GLY A 171 18.06 -32.56 -11.58
N TYR A 172 17.23 -32.47 -10.54
CA TYR A 172 17.37 -33.28 -9.34
C TYR A 172 17.01 -34.75 -9.53
N THR A 173 16.31 -35.12 -10.62
CA THR A 173 16.11 -36.56 -10.94
C THR A 173 17.42 -37.26 -11.29
N LYS A 174 18.39 -36.57 -11.91
CA LYS A 174 19.71 -37.11 -12.22
C LYS A 174 20.56 -37.24 -10.96
N ASP A 175 20.44 -36.23 -10.12
CA ASP A 175 21.19 -36.09 -8.87
C ASP A 175 20.57 -36.90 -7.71
N LYS A 176 19.41 -37.53 -7.90
CA LYS A 176 18.65 -38.26 -6.88
C LYS A 176 18.26 -37.41 -5.65
N GLY A 177 18.03 -36.10 -5.82
CA GLY A 177 17.49 -35.25 -4.75
C GLY A 177 18.18 -33.91 -4.50
N TYR A 178 17.67 -33.18 -3.50
CA TYR A 178 18.16 -31.88 -3.03
C TYR A 178 17.88 -31.65 -1.54
N CYS A 179 18.15 -30.42 -1.08
CA CYS A 179 18.22 -30.00 0.33
C CYS A 179 19.48 -30.57 1.01
N CYS A 180 20.19 -29.72 1.77
CA CYS A 180 21.40 -30.07 2.54
C CYS A 180 22.72 -30.33 1.75
N THR A 181 22.89 -29.76 0.55
CA THR A 181 24.05 -30.08 -0.31
C THR A 181 25.39 -29.46 0.12
N GLY A 182 25.40 -28.58 1.12
CA GLY A 182 26.56 -27.73 1.40
C GLY A 182 27.59 -28.26 2.41
N LYS A 183 27.19 -29.00 3.45
CA LYS A 183 28.07 -29.28 4.63
C LYS A 183 27.71 -30.52 5.47
N HIS A 184 26.90 -31.44 4.98
CA HIS A 184 26.87 -32.75 5.64
C HIS A 184 28.15 -33.48 5.28
N ASP A 185 28.87 -34.01 6.27
CA ASP A 185 30.07 -34.81 6.05
C ASP A 185 29.83 -36.03 5.13
N ASN A 186 28.54 -36.36 4.86
CA ASN A 186 28.11 -37.52 4.10
C ASN A 186 27.39 -37.19 2.77
N GLY A 187 27.15 -35.90 2.43
CA GLY A 187 26.46 -35.51 1.18
C GLY A 187 25.00 -35.98 1.06
N GLU A 188 24.35 -36.34 2.16
CA GLU A 188 22.99 -36.87 2.17
C GLU A 188 21.94 -35.83 1.73
N LYS A 189 21.14 -36.21 0.74
CA LYS A 189 20.01 -35.41 0.22
C LYS A 189 18.75 -35.77 0.99
N LYS A 190 18.02 -34.77 1.47
CA LYS A 190 16.83 -34.99 2.34
C LYS A 190 15.52 -35.04 1.57
N VAL A 191 15.51 -34.51 0.35
CA VAL A 191 14.40 -34.60 -0.59
C VAL A 191 14.83 -35.44 -1.77
N SER A 192 14.17 -36.54 -2.05
CA SER A 192 14.36 -37.32 -3.27
C SER A 192 13.39 -36.86 -4.36
N VAL A 193 13.86 -36.86 -5.62
CA VAL A 193 13.04 -36.49 -6.78
C VAL A 193 13.06 -37.62 -7.79
N SER A 194 11.89 -38.10 -8.19
CA SER A 194 11.73 -39.09 -9.25
C SER A 194 10.78 -38.60 -10.34
N LYS A 195 11.00 -39.05 -11.57
CA LYS A 195 10.13 -38.78 -12.71
C LYS A 195 9.27 -40.01 -12.96
N GLY A 196 7.96 -39.80 -13.05
CA GLY A 196 6.99 -40.86 -13.31
C GLY A 196 6.03 -40.48 -14.43
N PHE A 197 5.14 -41.42 -14.74
CA PHE A 197 4.13 -41.28 -15.77
C PHE A 197 2.83 -41.95 -15.34
N VAL A 198 1.70 -41.25 -15.51
CA VAL A 198 0.38 -41.88 -15.45
C VAL A 198 0.13 -42.52 -16.82
N LYS A 199 -0.05 -43.85 -16.84
CA LYS A 199 -0.28 -44.67 -18.04
C LYS A 199 -1.44 -45.62 -17.78
N VAL A 200 -2.41 -45.64 -18.69
CA VAL A 200 -3.59 -46.51 -18.60
C VAL A 200 -3.78 -47.26 -19.93
N PRO A 201 -4.12 -48.57 -19.92
CA PRO A 201 -4.43 -49.32 -21.14
C PRO A 201 -5.65 -48.71 -21.85
N GLY A 202 -5.49 -48.32 -23.13
CA GLY A 202 -6.56 -47.69 -23.92
C GLY A 202 -6.41 -46.17 -24.11
N SER A 203 -5.40 -45.54 -23.50
CA SER A 203 -4.97 -44.18 -23.88
C SER A 203 -3.62 -44.23 -24.60
N SER A 204 -3.49 -43.48 -25.71
CA SER A 204 -2.19 -43.26 -26.35
C SER A 204 -1.32 -42.24 -25.59
N SER A 205 -1.94 -41.48 -24.67
CA SER A 205 -1.30 -40.39 -23.94
C SER A 205 -0.74 -40.87 -22.62
N SER A 206 0.50 -40.45 -22.33
CA SER A 206 1.15 -40.64 -21.04
C SER A 206 1.39 -39.28 -20.40
N ILE A 207 0.91 -39.09 -19.17
CA ILE A 207 0.99 -37.79 -18.49
C ILE A 207 2.20 -37.82 -17.54
N PRO A 208 3.28 -37.04 -17.82
CA PRO A 208 4.47 -37.03 -16.97
C PRO A 208 4.21 -36.26 -15.66
N PHE A 209 4.81 -36.72 -14.58
CA PHE A 209 4.88 -35.98 -13.31
C PHE A 209 6.27 -36.10 -12.66
N PHE A 210 6.55 -35.20 -11.73
CA PHE A 210 7.71 -35.27 -10.85
C PHE A 210 7.24 -35.47 -9.41
N LYS A 211 7.79 -36.47 -8.72
CA LYS A 211 7.48 -36.81 -7.34
C LYS A 211 8.61 -36.36 -6.44
N HIS A 212 8.33 -35.41 -5.56
CA HIS A 212 9.23 -34.91 -4.53
C HIS A 212 8.87 -35.59 -3.22
N THR A 213 9.79 -36.34 -2.61
CA THR A 213 9.54 -37.10 -1.39
C THR A 213 10.50 -36.67 -0.30
N VAL A 214 9.97 -36.34 0.88
CA VAL A 214 10.78 -36.16 2.08
C VAL A 214 11.20 -37.55 2.56
N ASN A 215 12.50 -37.79 2.76
CA ASN A 215 12.97 -39.12 3.16
C ASN A 215 12.28 -39.57 4.46
N PRO A 216 11.77 -40.81 4.52
CA PRO A 216 10.99 -41.29 5.66
C PRO A 216 11.83 -41.55 6.92
N ASP A 217 13.15 -41.66 6.79
CA ASP A 217 14.06 -42.03 7.88
C ASP A 217 14.42 -40.86 8.82
N GLY A 218 13.60 -39.81 8.91
CA GLY A 218 13.82 -38.75 9.89
C GLY A 218 12.64 -37.82 10.14
N ASP A 219 12.73 -37.04 11.22
CA ASP A 219 11.73 -36.07 11.69
C ASP A 219 11.71 -34.78 10.84
N TYR A 220 11.73 -34.94 9.52
CA TYR A 220 11.72 -33.83 8.59
C TYR A 220 10.31 -33.26 8.44
N LYS A 221 10.26 -31.95 8.24
CA LYS A 221 9.03 -31.20 8.02
C LYS A 221 9.14 -30.45 6.70
N LEU A 222 8.08 -30.45 5.90
CA LEU A 222 7.97 -29.58 4.74
C LEU A 222 7.61 -28.18 5.22
N ALA A 223 8.54 -27.24 5.09
CA ALA A 223 8.39 -25.85 5.52
C ALA A 223 7.52 -25.02 4.57
N LYS A 224 7.69 -25.24 3.26
CA LYS A 224 6.97 -24.54 2.20
C LYS A 224 7.17 -25.24 0.86
N ILE A 225 6.32 -24.90 -0.09
CA ILE A 225 6.42 -25.30 -1.50
C ILE A 225 6.56 -24.03 -2.34
N LYS A 226 7.58 -23.96 -3.20
CA LYS A 226 7.87 -22.82 -4.08
C LYS A 226 8.13 -23.27 -5.51
N TYR A 227 7.96 -22.38 -6.47
CA TYR A 227 8.34 -22.61 -7.87
C TYR A 227 8.55 -21.28 -8.60
N THR A 228 9.30 -21.31 -9.70
CA THR A 228 9.47 -20.14 -10.59
C THR A 228 8.74 -20.39 -11.90
N ASN A 229 7.91 -19.43 -12.31
CA ASN A 229 7.18 -19.44 -13.58
C ASN A 229 8.08 -18.95 -14.73
N SER A 230 7.75 -19.27 -15.98
CA SER A 230 8.50 -18.77 -17.15
C SER A 230 8.53 -17.24 -17.29
N THR A 231 7.69 -16.52 -16.52
CA THR A 231 7.52 -15.06 -16.53
C THR A 231 8.31 -14.32 -15.44
N VAL A 232 9.36 -14.94 -14.88
CA VAL A 232 10.35 -14.35 -13.94
C VAL A 232 9.83 -14.05 -12.53
N SER A 233 8.52 -14.12 -12.24
CA SER A 233 8.05 -14.06 -10.86
C SER A 233 8.28 -15.39 -10.14
N LYS A 234 8.88 -15.29 -8.96
CA LYS A 234 8.99 -16.38 -8.01
C LYS A 234 7.67 -16.51 -7.25
N ASN A 235 7.14 -17.72 -7.21
CA ASN A 235 5.83 -17.98 -6.67
C ASN A 235 5.93 -18.91 -5.46
N GLU A 236 5.23 -18.55 -4.39
CA GLU A 236 5.06 -19.40 -3.21
C GLU A 236 3.68 -20.04 -3.27
N MET A 237 3.63 -21.36 -3.12
CA MET A 237 2.38 -22.10 -3.14
C MET A 237 1.65 -21.89 -1.81
N LYS A 238 0.52 -21.17 -1.80
CA LYS A 238 -0.31 -20.95 -0.60
C LYS A 238 -1.71 -21.54 -0.77
N PRO A 239 -1.87 -22.88 -0.83
CA PRO A 239 -3.20 -23.47 -0.79
C PRO A 239 -3.80 -23.24 0.60
N HIS A 240 -5.04 -22.72 0.64
CA HIS A 240 -5.72 -22.34 1.88
C HIS A 240 -5.87 -23.47 2.91
N THR A 241 -5.79 -24.71 2.45
CA THR A 241 -5.97 -25.93 3.27
C THR A 241 -4.66 -26.54 3.75
N LEU A 242 -3.50 -26.20 3.15
CA LEU A 242 -2.21 -26.66 3.68
C LEU A 242 -1.70 -25.70 4.73
N THR A 243 -1.54 -26.21 5.95
CA THR A 243 -0.88 -25.49 7.03
C THR A 243 0.57 -25.97 7.10
N PHE A 244 1.51 -25.06 6.87
CA PHE A 244 2.92 -25.34 7.05
C PHE A 244 3.35 -25.00 8.49
N PRO A 245 4.36 -25.70 9.05
CA PRO A 245 5.08 -26.83 8.45
C PRO A 245 4.29 -28.14 8.49
N ILE A 246 4.39 -28.96 7.44
CA ILE A 246 3.75 -30.29 7.38
C ILE A 246 4.77 -31.33 7.84
N SER A 247 4.46 -32.13 8.87
CA SER A 247 5.36 -33.18 9.35
C SER A 247 5.45 -34.32 8.33
N GLY A 248 6.66 -34.82 8.02
CA GLY A 248 6.86 -35.95 7.11
C GLY A 248 6.59 -37.31 7.76
N PRO A 249 6.68 -38.42 6.99
CA PRO A 249 6.97 -38.49 5.55
C PRO A 249 5.80 -38.00 4.70
N LEU A 250 6.10 -37.32 3.58
CA LEU A 250 5.10 -36.93 2.57
C LEU A 250 5.71 -36.87 1.18
N SER A 251 4.86 -37.03 0.16
CA SER A 251 5.22 -36.86 -1.24
C SER A 251 4.36 -35.79 -1.92
N VAL A 252 4.97 -34.99 -2.78
CA VAL A 252 4.26 -34.05 -3.67
C VAL A 252 4.53 -34.43 -5.12
N TYR A 253 3.46 -34.74 -5.85
CA TYR A 253 3.49 -35.03 -7.27
C TYR A 253 3.14 -33.75 -8.02
N THR A 254 3.94 -33.39 -9.02
CA THR A 254 3.76 -32.14 -9.77
C THR A 254 3.61 -32.41 -11.26
N PHE A 255 2.55 -31.85 -11.82
CA PHE A 255 2.23 -31.90 -13.25
C PHE A 255 2.47 -30.52 -13.88
N TYR A 256 3.10 -30.52 -15.05
CA TYR A 256 3.52 -29.30 -15.72
C TYR A 256 2.77 -29.06 -17.02
N CYS A 257 2.41 -27.80 -17.29
CA CYS A 257 1.92 -27.33 -18.58
C CYS A 257 2.71 -26.09 -19.02
N LYS A 258 3.29 -26.12 -20.22
CA LYS A 258 4.15 -25.02 -20.76
C LYS A 258 5.26 -24.59 -19.78
N ASN A 259 5.92 -25.55 -19.12
CA ASN A 259 6.90 -25.38 -18.04
C ASN A 259 6.34 -24.90 -16.68
N ASN A 260 5.03 -24.64 -16.66
CA ASN A 260 4.17 -24.26 -15.54
C ASN A 260 3.79 -25.38 -14.56
N PRO A 261 4.07 -25.45 -13.25
CA PRO A 261 3.35 -26.40 -12.40
C PRO A 261 1.87 -25.95 -12.32
N VAL A 262 0.97 -26.80 -12.81
CA VAL A 262 -0.47 -26.48 -12.94
C VAL A 262 -1.36 -27.31 -12.02
N LEU A 263 -0.89 -28.47 -11.60
CA LEU A 263 -1.62 -29.40 -10.77
C LEU A 263 -0.62 -30.15 -9.89
N ILE A 264 -0.94 -30.31 -8.61
CA ILE A 264 -0.20 -31.17 -7.71
C ILE A 264 -1.11 -32.17 -7.00
N TYR A 265 -0.53 -33.27 -6.54
CA TYR A 265 -1.13 -34.17 -5.56
C TYR A 265 -0.22 -34.23 -4.34
N VAL A 266 -0.78 -33.96 -3.15
CA VAL A 266 -0.09 -34.12 -1.87
C VAL A 266 -0.50 -35.47 -1.29
N ASP A 267 0.48 -36.36 -1.14
CA ASP A 267 0.31 -37.68 -0.55
C ASP A 267 0.92 -37.67 0.85
N TYR A 268 0.03 -37.64 1.82
CA TYR A 268 0.33 -37.54 3.23
C TYR A 268 -0.71 -38.35 4.01
N ASP A 269 -0.30 -39.01 5.10
CA ASP A 269 -1.19 -39.87 5.87
C ASP A 269 -1.95 -39.12 6.98
N GLY A 270 -1.62 -37.85 7.25
CA GLY A 270 -2.37 -37.02 8.21
C GLY A 270 -3.64 -36.42 7.62
N GLU A 271 -4.60 -36.13 8.50
CA GLU A 271 -5.90 -35.56 8.11
C GLU A 271 -5.77 -34.15 7.50
N GLY A 272 -6.60 -33.86 6.49
CA GLY A 272 -6.78 -32.51 5.94
C GLY A 272 -5.72 -32.00 4.94
N VAL A 273 -4.66 -32.76 4.70
CA VAL A 273 -3.54 -32.37 3.80
C VAL A 273 -3.47 -33.23 2.53
N LYS A 274 -4.01 -34.45 2.57
CA LYS A 274 -4.01 -35.36 1.41
C LYS A 274 -5.02 -34.91 0.36
N GLY A 275 -4.58 -34.65 -0.86
CA GLY A 275 -5.50 -34.22 -1.91
C GLY A 275 -4.85 -33.71 -3.19
N TRP A 276 -5.72 -33.41 -4.16
CA TRP A 276 -5.36 -32.75 -5.41
C TRP A 276 -5.54 -31.25 -5.30
N TYR A 277 -4.57 -30.49 -5.81
CA TYR A 277 -4.58 -29.04 -5.79
C TYR A 277 -4.28 -28.51 -7.18
N LYS A 278 -5.10 -27.59 -7.67
CA LYS A 278 -4.87 -26.93 -8.96
C LYS A 278 -4.44 -25.47 -8.77
N ASN A 279 -3.59 -25.02 -9.69
CA ASN A 279 -3.17 -23.63 -9.75
C ASN A 279 -4.33 -22.79 -10.31
N ILE A 280 -4.78 -21.75 -9.62
CA ILE A 280 -5.76 -20.83 -10.19
C ILE A 280 -4.97 -19.81 -11.00
N SER A 281 -5.13 -19.86 -12.33
CA SER A 281 -4.43 -18.99 -13.29
C SER A 281 -4.74 -17.50 -13.07
N THR A 282 -4.13 -16.92 -12.06
CA THR A 282 -4.10 -15.48 -11.81
C THR A 282 -2.82 -14.90 -12.42
N PRO A 283 -2.76 -13.61 -12.77
CA PRO A 283 -1.57 -12.98 -13.32
C PRO A 283 -0.28 -13.17 -12.49
N ASN A 284 -0.40 -13.53 -11.20
CA ASN A 284 0.72 -13.73 -10.28
C ASN A 284 0.99 -15.23 -9.95
N GLY A 285 0.09 -16.16 -10.26
CA GLY A 285 0.32 -17.62 -10.12
C GLY A 285 0.38 -18.21 -8.69
N ASP A 286 0.24 -17.43 -7.61
CA ASP A 286 0.46 -17.94 -6.25
C ASP A 286 -0.75 -18.68 -5.61
N ASN A 287 -1.93 -18.63 -6.23
CA ASN A 287 -3.15 -19.15 -5.64
C ASN A 287 -3.39 -20.60 -6.05
N TRP A 288 -3.53 -21.49 -5.07
CA TRP A 288 -3.83 -22.90 -5.28
C TRP A 288 -5.12 -23.26 -4.53
N GLU A 289 -5.98 -24.05 -5.14
CA GLU A 289 -7.22 -24.54 -4.52
C GLU A 289 -7.35 -26.05 -4.58
N ASP A 290 -8.10 -26.60 -3.65
CA ASP A 290 -8.50 -28.00 -3.64
C ASP A 290 -9.30 -28.31 -4.91
N LEU A 291 -8.86 -29.33 -5.64
CA LEU A 291 -9.59 -29.85 -6.79
C LEU A 291 -10.66 -30.83 -6.33
N THR A 292 -11.84 -30.33 -5.94
CA THR A 292 -12.94 -31.13 -5.37
C THR A 292 -13.46 -32.20 -6.33
N ASP A 293 -13.45 -31.93 -7.64
CA ASP A 293 -13.90 -32.87 -8.69
C ASP A 293 -12.74 -33.66 -9.32
N GLY A 294 -11.58 -33.69 -8.66
CA GLY A 294 -10.37 -34.35 -9.12
C GLY A 294 -10.42 -35.88 -9.07
N PRO A 295 -9.34 -36.55 -9.51
CA PRO A 295 -9.17 -37.97 -9.28
C PRO A 295 -9.24 -38.29 -7.77
N ASN A 296 -9.82 -39.43 -7.39
CA ASN A 296 -9.82 -39.88 -5.98
C ASN A 296 -8.61 -40.77 -5.64
N LYS A 297 -7.70 -40.96 -6.59
CA LYS A 297 -6.50 -41.79 -6.50
C LYS A 297 -5.23 -40.94 -6.63
N SER A 298 -4.13 -41.40 -6.04
CA SER A 298 -2.80 -40.79 -6.25
C SER A 298 -2.28 -41.11 -7.66
N PRO A 299 -1.35 -40.30 -8.22
CA PRO A 299 -0.85 -40.51 -9.57
C PRO A 299 -0.29 -41.91 -9.85
N ASP A 300 0.44 -42.50 -8.89
CA ASP A 300 1.11 -43.79 -9.06
C ASP A 300 0.14 -44.98 -9.20
N ILE A 301 -1.10 -44.84 -8.73
CA ILE A 301 -2.12 -45.91 -8.72
C ILE A 301 -3.23 -45.70 -9.77
N ILE A 302 -3.16 -44.65 -10.59
CA ILE A 302 -4.07 -44.46 -11.74
C ILE A 302 -3.58 -45.34 -12.90
N GLN A 303 -4.14 -46.55 -12.99
CA GLN A 303 -3.71 -47.58 -13.95
C GLN A 303 -4.86 -48.15 -14.81
N ASP A 304 -6.11 -47.75 -14.55
CA ASP A 304 -7.30 -48.24 -15.26
C ASP A 304 -8.12 -47.06 -15.81
N CYS A 305 -8.68 -47.22 -17.01
CA CYS A 305 -9.58 -46.24 -17.63
C CYS A 305 -11.02 -46.32 -17.14
N ARG A 306 -11.42 -47.49 -16.61
CA ARG A 306 -12.81 -47.76 -16.22
C ARG A 306 -13.24 -46.99 -14.97
N ASP A 307 -12.29 -46.59 -14.11
CA ASP A 307 -12.58 -45.87 -12.87
C ASP A 307 -12.77 -44.35 -13.06
N GLY A 308 -12.56 -43.85 -14.28
CA GLY A 308 -12.72 -42.44 -14.64
C GLY A 308 -11.63 -41.49 -14.11
N ASN A 309 -10.70 -41.95 -13.26
CA ASN A 309 -9.68 -41.09 -12.64
C ASN A 309 -8.73 -40.49 -13.67
N PHE A 310 -8.34 -41.28 -14.69
CA PHE A 310 -7.50 -40.77 -15.77
C PHE A 310 -8.19 -39.65 -16.55
N ASN A 311 -9.48 -39.79 -16.85
CA ASN A 311 -10.22 -38.77 -17.59
C ASN A 311 -10.48 -37.50 -16.76
N LYS A 312 -10.63 -37.63 -15.43
CA LYS A 312 -10.66 -36.48 -14.52
C LYS A 312 -9.32 -35.74 -14.48
N LEU A 313 -8.20 -36.47 -14.42
CA LEU A 313 -6.86 -35.91 -14.49
C LEU A 313 -6.62 -35.18 -15.81
N VAL A 314 -6.96 -35.81 -16.94
CA VAL A 314 -6.90 -35.18 -18.28
C VAL A 314 -7.73 -33.91 -18.31
N SER A 315 -8.95 -33.93 -17.77
CA SER A 315 -9.84 -32.76 -17.78
C SER A 315 -9.27 -31.60 -16.96
N ALA A 316 -8.76 -31.87 -15.75
CA ALA A 316 -8.14 -30.86 -14.90
C ALA A 316 -6.90 -30.23 -15.54
N ILE A 317 -6.04 -31.01 -16.20
CA ILE A 317 -4.85 -30.47 -16.88
C ILE A 317 -5.22 -29.73 -18.18
N SER A 318 -6.29 -30.14 -18.87
CA SER A 318 -6.76 -29.50 -20.10
C SER A 318 -7.23 -28.05 -19.87
N GLU A 319 -7.69 -27.72 -18.67
CA GLU A 319 -8.04 -26.34 -18.27
C GLU A 319 -6.87 -25.35 -18.47
N PHE A 320 -5.62 -25.85 -18.44
CA PHE A 320 -4.41 -25.04 -18.60
C PHE A 320 -3.85 -25.05 -20.03
N GLY A 321 -4.59 -25.61 -20.99
CA GLY A 321 -4.20 -25.69 -22.40
C GLY A 321 -3.21 -26.81 -22.71
N CYS A 322 -3.08 -27.81 -21.83
CA CYS A 322 -2.33 -29.03 -22.10
C CYS A 322 -3.27 -30.14 -22.56
N ILE A 323 -3.13 -30.52 -23.83
CA ILE A 323 -4.02 -31.46 -24.49
C ILE A 323 -3.47 -32.87 -24.33
N TYR A 324 -4.23 -33.73 -23.64
CA TYR A 324 -3.98 -35.17 -23.53
C TYR A 324 -5.20 -35.94 -24.02
N GLN A 325 -5.00 -37.07 -24.68
CA GLN A 325 -6.09 -37.91 -25.16
C GLN A 325 -6.82 -38.55 -23.96
N ARG A 326 -8.14 -38.38 -23.91
CA ARG A 326 -9.00 -39.12 -22.97
C ARG A 326 -8.89 -40.61 -23.24
N CYS A 327 -8.96 -41.41 -22.18
CA CYS A 327 -9.00 -42.84 -22.35
C CYS A 327 -10.41 -43.30 -22.72
N ASN A 328 -10.48 -44.16 -23.75
CA ASN A 328 -11.67 -44.91 -24.09
C ASN A 328 -11.54 -46.31 -23.46
N PRO A 329 -12.45 -46.73 -22.57
CA PRO A 329 -12.37 -48.06 -21.96
C PRO A 329 -12.48 -49.13 -23.05
N PRO A 330 -11.54 -50.09 -23.15
CA PRO A 330 -11.65 -51.20 -24.08
C PRO A 330 -12.83 -52.09 -23.66
N GLY A 331 -13.91 -52.07 -24.45
CA GLY A 331 -15.09 -52.91 -24.25
C GLY A 331 -16.46 -52.28 -24.52
N LEU A 332 -16.64 -51.55 -25.63
CA LEU A 332 -17.95 -51.35 -26.29
C LEU A 332 -17.83 -51.54 -27.81
N GLU A 333 -16.98 -52.48 -28.24
CA GLU A 333 -17.05 -53.04 -29.59
C GLU A 333 -17.67 -54.43 -29.48
N GLY A 334 -18.93 -54.53 -29.91
CA GLY A 334 -19.65 -55.80 -29.90
C GLY A 334 -21.16 -55.68 -30.07
N GLU A 335 -21.65 -55.07 -31.16
CA GLU A 335 -22.90 -55.56 -31.75
C GLU A 335 -22.91 -55.35 -33.28
N GLY A 336 -22.67 -56.46 -33.98
CA GLY A 336 -23.15 -56.83 -35.32
C GLY A 336 -23.22 -55.78 -36.43
N THR A 337 -22.22 -55.81 -37.31
CA THR A 337 -22.36 -55.45 -38.72
C THR A 337 -23.31 -56.40 -39.46
N LEU A 338 -24.31 -55.86 -40.16
CA LEU A 338 -25.00 -56.47 -41.32
C LEU A 338 -24.74 -55.57 -42.56
N PRO A 339 -24.77 -56.13 -43.79
CA PRO A 339 -23.77 -55.85 -44.81
C PRO A 339 -24.10 -54.70 -45.77
N ASP A 340 -23.04 -54.29 -46.47
CA ASP A 340 -22.91 -53.24 -47.47
C ASP A 340 -24.07 -53.09 -48.47
N GLY A 341 -24.47 -51.83 -48.68
CA GLY A 341 -25.13 -51.33 -49.89
C GLY A 341 -24.31 -50.17 -50.47
N PRO A 342 -24.17 -50.03 -51.81
CA PRO A 342 -23.01 -49.41 -52.41
C PRO A 342 -23.10 -47.88 -52.56
N SER A 343 -21.93 -47.26 -52.37
CA SER A 343 -21.35 -46.17 -53.18
C SER A 343 -22.29 -45.11 -53.75
N GLY A 344 -22.31 -43.94 -53.12
CA GLY A 344 -22.68 -42.67 -53.73
C GLY A 344 -21.66 -41.59 -53.39
N GLU A 345 -20.94 -41.11 -54.40
CA GLU A 345 -20.00 -39.98 -54.35
C GLU A 345 -20.64 -38.72 -53.77
N ALA A 346 -19.91 -38.02 -52.89
CA ALA A 346 -20.20 -36.66 -52.47
C ALA A 346 -19.19 -35.67 -53.10
N PRO A 347 -19.63 -34.54 -53.67
CA PRO A 347 -18.76 -33.40 -53.96
C PRO A 347 -18.60 -32.51 -52.72
N PRO A 348 -17.58 -31.64 -52.68
CA PRO A 348 -17.17 -30.92 -51.47
C PRO A 348 -18.06 -29.69 -51.25
N VAL A 349 -18.43 -29.43 -49.99
CA VAL A 349 -19.08 -28.16 -49.61
C VAL A 349 -18.38 -27.57 -48.40
N ASP A 350 -18.14 -26.27 -48.56
CA ASP A 350 -17.44 -25.33 -47.72
C ASP A 350 -17.93 -25.22 -46.27
N SER A 351 -16.96 -24.83 -45.45
CA SER A 351 -17.08 -24.33 -44.09
C SER A 351 -18.10 -23.20 -43.96
N VAL A 352 -19.15 -23.41 -43.16
CA VAL A 352 -19.94 -22.34 -42.53
C VAL A 352 -20.01 -22.58 -41.02
N SER A 353 -19.52 -21.58 -40.30
CA SER A 353 -19.57 -21.40 -38.85
C SER A 353 -21.00 -21.33 -38.32
N LEU A 354 -21.31 -22.19 -37.34
CA LEU A 354 -22.55 -22.13 -36.55
C LEU A 354 -22.25 -21.58 -35.15
N SER A 355 -22.63 -20.33 -34.92
CA SER A 355 -22.96 -19.82 -33.59
C SER A 355 -24.31 -20.40 -33.16
N ARG A 356 -24.39 -21.08 -32.03
CA ARG A 356 -25.65 -21.43 -31.36
C ARG A 356 -25.67 -20.85 -29.95
N GLU A 357 -26.39 -19.74 -29.78
CA GLU A 357 -27.12 -19.49 -28.54
C GLU A 357 -28.47 -20.24 -28.62
N PRO A 358 -28.97 -20.84 -27.53
CA PRO A 358 -30.33 -21.35 -27.49
C PRO A 358 -31.29 -20.21 -27.13
N GLY A 359 -32.00 -19.70 -28.14
CA GLY A 359 -33.18 -18.85 -27.97
C GLY A 359 -34.43 -19.69 -27.67
N ILE A 360 -35.19 -19.30 -26.66
CA ILE A 360 -36.53 -19.80 -26.36
C ILE A 360 -37.48 -19.26 -27.43
N SER A 361 -38.17 -20.13 -28.17
CA SER A 361 -39.28 -19.72 -29.05
C SER A 361 -40.62 -19.91 -28.33
N ILE A 362 -41.45 -18.85 -28.35
CA ILE A 362 -42.83 -18.84 -27.87
C ILE A 362 -43.73 -18.82 -29.10
N GLN A 363 -44.65 -19.77 -29.22
CA GLN A 363 -45.79 -19.65 -30.13
C GLN A 363 -47.10 -19.56 -29.34
N ARG A 364 -47.95 -18.59 -29.68
CA ARG A 364 -49.30 -18.41 -29.14
C ARG A 364 -50.26 -19.38 -29.85
N SER A 365 -51.10 -20.09 -29.10
CA SER A 365 -52.34 -20.64 -29.65
C SER A 365 -53.45 -19.57 -29.66
N THR A 366 -54.42 -19.76 -30.55
CA THR A 366 -55.50 -18.82 -30.91
C THR A 366 -56.59 -18.64 -29.85
N ASP A 367 -56.42 -19.22 -28.67
CA ASP A 367 -57.42 -19.34 -27.61
C ASP A 367 -56.89 -18.89 -26.22
N GLY A 368 -55.73 -18.21 -26.20
CA GLY A 368 -55.39 -17.29 -25.12
C GLY A 368 -54.90 -17.88 -23.80
N ASN A 369 -54.66 -19.19 -23.70
CA ASN A 369 -54.06 -19.80 -22.51
C ASN A 369 -52.59 -20.20 -22.71
N MET A 370 -51.75 -19.84 -21.74
CA MET A 370 -50.30 -20.08 -21.73
C MET A 370 -50.01 -21.35 -20.93
N VAL A 371 -49.51 -22.40 -21.59
CA VAL A 371 -49.04 -23.63 -20.93
C VAL A 371 -47.54 -23.79 -21.19
N ILE A 372 -46.76 -23.82 -20.11
CA ILE A 372 -45.33 -24.18 -20.15
C ILE A 372 -45.23 -25.68 -19.94
N VAL A 373 -44.85 -26.43 -20.97
CA VAL A 373 -44.55 -27.88 -20.87
C VAL A 373 -43.03 -28.04 -20.81
N ASN A 374 -42.52 -28.49 -19.67
CA ASN A 374 -41.13 -28.94 -19.54
C ASN A 374 -41.05 -30.44 -19.84
N THR A 375 -40.51 -30.81 -21.00
CA THR A 375 -40.14 -32.19 -21.30
C THR A 375 -38.75 -32.46 -20.74
N ILE A 376 -38.67 -33.28 -19.68
CA ILE A 376 -37.41 -33.87 -19.23
C ILE A 376 -37.25 -35.20 -19.94
N GLY A 377 -36.31 -35.29 -20.87
CA GLY A 377 -35.89 -36.55 -21.46
C GLY A 377 -34.94 -37.29 -20.53
N TYR A 378 -35.39 -38.41 -19.98
CA TYR A 378 -34.51 -39.52 -19.59
C TYR A 378 -35.11 -40.79 -20.16
N GLY A 379 -34.40 -41.38 -21.12
CA GLY A 379 -34.69 -42.70 -21.66
C GLY A 379 -33.43 -43.55 -21.60
N THR A 380 -33.39 -44.49 -20.68
CA THR A 380 -32.84 -45.83 -20.90
C THR A 380 -33.79 -46.81 -20.21
N GLY A 381 -34.36 -47.72 -20.99
CA GLY A 381 -35.43 -48.61 -20.57
C GLY A 381 -34.93 -49.87 -19.86
N TYR A 382 -35.82 -50.47 -19.08
CA TYR A 382 -35.88 -51.92 -18.88
C TYR A 382 -37.22 -52.40 -19.44
N ALA A 383 -37.14 -53.37 -20.36
CA ALA A 383 -38.28 -54.06 -20.91
C ALA A 383 -38.77 -55.15 -19.93
N VAL A 384 -40.07 -55.21 -19.70
CA VAL A 384 -40.76 -56.43 -19.26
C VAL A 384 -41.84 -56.70 -20.29
N LEU A 385 -41.69 -57.84 -20.97
CA LEU A 385 -42.72 -58.45 -21.81
C LEU A 385 -43.89 -58.91 -20.93
N SER A 386 -45.11 -58.65 -21.38
CA SER A 386 -46.26 -59.49 -21.05
C SER A 386 -47.15 -59.64 -22.27
N THR A 387 -47.26 -60.88 -22.72
CA THR A 387 -48.17 -61.39 -23.74
C THR A 387 -49.62 -61.35 -23.27
N VAL A 388 -50.52 -61.11 -24.22
CA VAL A 388 -51.97 -61.27 -24.10
C VAL A 388 -52.31 -62.72 -24.48
N GLU A 389 -53.13 -63.39 -23.68
CA GLU A 389 -53.97 -64.51 -24.11
C GLU A 389 -55.38 -64.35 -23.52
N GLU A 390 -56.37 -64.58 -24.39
CA GLU A 390 -57.80 -64.54 -24.13
C GLU A 390 -58.33 -65.91 -23.63
N GLY A 391 -59.40 -65.84 -22.81
CA GLY A 391 -60.56 -66.74 -22.90
C GLY A 391 -60.58 -68.00 -22.03
N TYR A 392 -61.55 -68.10 -21.11
CA TYR A 392 -62.66 -69.07 -21.18
C TYR A 392 -63.68 -68.91 -20.03
N ASP A 393 -64.95 -69.18 -20.36
CA ASP A 393 -66.19 -69.11 -19.57
C ASP A 393 -66.31 -70.11 -18.40
N GLY A 394 -67.19 -69.78 -17.43
CA GLY A 394 -67.67 -70.74 -16.42
C GLY A 394 -68.71 -70.18 -15.44
N VAL A 395 -69.99 -70.46 -15.72
CA VAL A 395 -71.24 -70.14 -15.00
C VAL A 395 -71.38 -70.87 -13.64
N ILE A 396 -72.06 -70.28 -12.63
CA ILE A 396 -73.19 -70.85 -11.83
C ILE A 396 -73.68 -69.90 -10.69
N ALA A 397 -74.97 -69.54 -10.81
CA ALA A 397 -76.09 -69.26 -9.86
C ALA A 397 -75.97 -68.39 -8.57
N PRO A 398 -77.05 -67.61 -8.25
CA PRO A 398 -77.19 -66.80 -7.03
C PRO A 398 -77.99 -67.51 -5.92
N GLY A 399 -77.73 -67.15 -4.65
CA GLY A 399 -78.43 -67.71 -3.49
C GLY A 399 -78.48 -66.80 -2.27
N ALA A 400 -79.68 -66.22 -2.08
CA ALA A 400 -80.41 -65.93 -0.83
C ALA A 400 -79.79 -65.09 0.31
N ALA A 401 -80.49 -63.99 0.54
CA ALA A 401 -80.60 -63.14 1.72
C ALA A 401 -80.52 -63.84 3.10
N GLY A 402 -79.83 -63.16 4.01
CA GLY A 402 -80.00 -63.29 5.45
C GLY A 402 -79.77 -61.92 6.10
N GLU A 403 -80.87 -61.25 6.45
CA GLU A 403 -80.87 -60.07 7.32
C GLU A 403 -80.34 -60.44 8.71
N VAL A 404 -79.31 -59.74 9.18
CA VAL A 404 -78.97 -59.66 10.60
C VAL A 404 -78.73 -58.20 10.96
N HIS A 405 -79.67 -57.64 11.72
CA HIS A 405 -79.49 -56.40 12.45
C HIS A 405 -78.37 -56.58 13.50
N GLY A 406 -77.21 -55.95 13.26
CA GLY A 406 -76.14 -55.79 14.23
C GLY A 406 -75.73 -54.33 14.32
N GLY A 407 -76.04 -53.68 15.44
CA GLY A 407 -75.58 -52.34 15.76
C GLY A 407 -74.06 -52.32 15.94
N GLY A 408 -73.33 -52.11 14.85
CA GLY A 408 -71.90 -51.80 14.87
C GLY A 408 -71.72 -50.30 15.07
N GLY A 409 -71.42 -49.88 16.31
CA GLY A 409 -70.89 -48.55 16.54
C GLY A 409 -69.64 -48.37 15.68
N LEU A 410 -69.69 -47.41 14.75
CA LEU A 410 -68.56 -47.04 13.91
C LEU A 410 -67.39 -46.65 14.81
N VAL A 411 -66.45 -47.58 15.02
CA VAL A 411 -65.16 -47.28 15.63
C VAL A 411 -64.47 -46.31 14.69
N LEU A 412 -64.49 -45.02 15.04
CA LEU A 412 -63.75 -43.99 14.32
C LEU A 412 -62.28 -44.45 14.24
N PRO A 413 -61.69 -44.53 13.04
CA PRO A 413 -60.32 -44.96 12.90
C PRO A 413 -59.43 -44.06 13.74
N ASN A 414 -58.53 -44.66 14.53
CA ASN A 414 -57.57 -43.91 15.34
C ASN A 414 -56.82 -42.89 14.46
N PRO A 415 -56.60 -41.66 14.96
CA PRO A 415 -55.96 -40.61 14.18
C PRO A 415 -54.57 -41.07 13.70
N PRO A 416 -54.23 -40.81 12.42
CA PRO A 416 -53.03 -41.36 11.78
C PRO A 416 -51.77 -40.91 12.51
N SER A 417 -50.75 -41.78 12.56
CA SER A 417 -49.51 -41.50 13.28
C SER A 417 -48.36 -41.20 12.33
N VAL A 418 -47.64 -40.08 12.52
CA VAL A 418 -46.73 -39.53 11.51
C VAL A 418 -45.39 -39.13 12.12
N THR A 419 -44.30 -39.44 11.40
CA THR A 419 -42.95 -38.88 11.66
C THR A 419 -42.65 -37.85 10.58
N ILE A 420 -42.37 -36.59 10.96
CA ILE A 420 -42.14 -35.51 10.00
C ILE A 420 -40.64 -35.22 9.89
N ASN A 421 -40.08 -35.34 8.69
CA ASN A 421 -38.74 -34.86 8.38
C ASN A 421 -38.78 -33.41 7.89
N ILE A 422 -38.38 -32.46 8.73
CA ILE A 422 -38.47 -31.02 8.45
C ILE A 422 -37.37 -30.55 7.47
N TYR A 423 -36.34 -31.36 7.23
CA TYR A 423 -35.31 -31.09 6.22
C TYR A 423 -35.83 -31.19 4.77
N GLU A 424 -36.82 -32.06 4.54
CA GLU A 424 -37.35 -32.41 3.23
C GLU A 424 -38.48 -31.47 2.76
N ARG A 425 -38.16 -30.20 2.58
CA ARG A 425 -39.12 -29.15 2.14
C ARG A 425 -38.91 -28.73 0.68
N SER A 426 -39.99 -28.24 0.04
CA SER A 426 -40.03 -27.75 -1.35
C SER A 426 -40.60 -26.33 -1.42
N LEU A 427 -39.99 -25.44 -2.20
CA LEU A 427 -40.44 -24.05 -2.39
C LEU A 427 -41.77 -23.93 -3.16
N ILE A 428 -42.06 -24.86 -4.07
CA ILE A 428 -43.23 -24.79 -4.97
C ILE A 428 -44.50 -25.28 -4.25
N GLY A 429 -44.39 -25.59 -2.95
CA GLY A 429 -45.34 -26.50 -2.30
C GLY A 429 -45.17 -27.90 -2.87
N GLY A 430 -45.63 -28.89 -2.12
CA GLY A 430 -45.53 -30.25 -2.56
C GLY A 430 -46.26 -31.19 -1.62
N VAL A 431 -46.87 -32.20 -2.22
CA VAL A 431 -47.40 -33.33 -1.49
C VAL A 431 -46.23 -34.19 -1.04
N ARG A 432 -46.11 -34.45 0.27
CA ARG A 432 -45.14 -35.39 0.82
C ARG A 432 -45.89 -36.59 1.41
N SER A 433 -45.60 -37.78 0.91
CA SER A 433 -46.10 -39.00 1.54
C SER A 433 -45.11 -39.43 2.62
N TYR A 434 -45.56 -39.50 3.87
CA TYR A 434 -44.78 -40.09 4.95
C TYR A 434 -45.26 -41.52 5.18
N TYR A 435 -44.31 -42.45 5.27
CA TYR A 435 -44.61 -43.87 5.44
C TYR A 435 -44.92 -44.17 6.92
N ASP A 436 -46.06 -44.81 7.18
CA ASP A 436 -46.38 -45.46 8.46
C ASP A 436 -46.53 -46.96 8.24
N CYS A 437 -45.72 -47.74 8.94
CA CYS A 437 -45.68 -49.20 8.87
C CYS A 437 -47.01 -49.88 9.25
N THR A 438 -47.89 -49.18 9.97
CA THR A 438 -49.13 -49.78 10.51
C THR A 438 -50.35 -49.57 9.59
N TYR A 439 -50.36 -48.55 8.72
CA TYR A 439 -51.56 -48.17 7.96
C TYR A 439 -51.31 -47.69 6.50
N GLY A 440 -50.11 -47.89 5.95
CA GLY A 440 -49.76 -47.48 4.59
C GLY A 440 -49.32 -46.02 4.45
N TYR A 441 -49.06 -45.56 3.22
CA TYR A 441 -48.61 -44.20 2.94
C TYR A 441 -49.67 -43.18 3.37
N ARG A 442 -49.31 -42.28 4.28
CA ARG A 442 -50.18 -41.15 4.66
C ARG A 442 -49.65 -39.88 4.03
N ARG A 443 -50.57 -39.15 3.41
CA ARG A 443 -50.29 -37.90 2.71
C ARG A 443 -50.25 -36.75 3.71
N ILE A 444 -49.14 -36.03 3.78
CA ILE A 444 -49.01 -34.76 4.48
C ILE A 444 -48.70 -33.70 3.43
N ASP A 445 -49.55 -32.70 3.38
CA ASP A 445 -49.36 -31.57 2.50
C ASP A 445 -48.43 -30.56 3.20
N VAL A 446 -47.40 -30.13 2.48
CA VAL A 446 -46.44 -29.13 2.96
C VAL A 446 -46.64 -27.86 2.17
N THR A 447 -47.18 -26.85 2.83
CA THR A 447 -47.52 -25.56 2.22
C THR A 447 -46.55 -24.47 2.71
N PRO A 448 -45.68 -23.92 1.85
CA PRO A 448 -44.86 -22.78 2.18
C PRO A 448 -45.70 -21.50 2.21
N LYS A 449 -45.47 -20.65 3.21
CA LYS A 449 -46.05 -19.32 3.35
C LYS A 449 -44.95 -18.33 3.71
N VAL A 450 -44.65 -17.41 2.80
CA VAL A 450 -43.69 -16.33 3.07
C VAL A 450 -44.35 -15.28 3.95
N THR A 451 -43.73 -14.98 5.09
CA THR A 451 -44.15 -13.97 6.06
C THR A 451 -42.96 -13.04 6.33
N GLY A 452 -42.91 -11.91 5.62
CA GLY A 452 -41.75 -11.01 5.66
C GLY A 452 -40.52 -11.65 5.02
N THR A 453 -39.41 -11.73 5.76
CA THR A 453 -38.14 -12.33 5.32
C THR A 453 -38.01 -13.81 5.71
N PHE A 454 -39.08 -14.41 6.22
CA PHE A 454 -39.13 -15.80 6.68
C PHE A 454 -40.18 -16.61 5.92
N THR A 455 -39.92 -17.90 5.76
CA THR A 455 -40.85 -18.85 5.13
C THR A 455 -41.32 -19.84 6.19
N GLU A 456 -42.63 -19.89 6.42
CA GLU A 456 -43.32 -20.88 7.24
C GLU A 456 -43.70 -22.08 6.36
N TYR A 457 -43.17 -23.27 6.64
CA TYR A 457 -43.62 -24.52 6.02
C TYR A 457 -44.61 -25.20 6.93
N THR A 458 -45.88 -25.20 6.53
CA THR A 458 -46.98 -25.80 7.30
C THR A 458 -47.24 -27.21 6.81
N HIS A 459 -47.15 -28.18 7.72
CA HIS A 459 -47.44 -29.59 7.51
C HIS A 459 -48.86 -29.89 8.01
N THR A 460 -49.77 -30.27 7.12
CA THR A 460 -51.18 -30.57 7.43
C THR A 460 -51.65 -31.85 6.74
N VAL A 461 -52.65 -32.51 7.32
CA VAL A 461 -53.35 -33.62 6.65
C VAL A 461 -54.41 -33.03 5.72
N PRO A 462 -54.47 -33.41 4.43
CA PRO A 462 -55.42 -32.85 3.47
C PRO A 462 -56.88 -33.27 3.71
N ASP A 463 -57.10 -34.35 4.46
CA ASP A 463 -58.43 -34.91 4.68
C ASP A 463 -59.18 -34.16 5.79
N LYS A 464 -60.33 -33.57 5.42
CA LYS A 464 -61.21 -32.82 6.33
C LYS A 464 -61.90 -33.72 7.37
N ALA A 465 -61.96 -35.04 7.15
CA ALA A 465 -62.67 -35.97 8.02
C ALA A 465 -61.94 -36.22 9.35
N SER A 466 -60.60 -36.21 9.35
CA SER A 466 -59.79 -36.19 10.57
C SER A 466 -58.80 -35.02 10.52
N ASN A 467 -59.25 -33.83 10.91
CA ASN A 467 -58.42 -32.62 10.98
C ASN A 467 -57.23 -32.72 11.97
N CYS A 468 -56.95 -33.90 12.52
CA CYS A 468 -55.91 -34.15 13.50
C CYS A 468 -55.12 -35.43 13.18
N PHE A 469 -53.85 -35.47 13.56
CA PHE A 469 -52.99 -36.64 13.53
C PHE A 469 -52.18 -36.76 14.83
N THR A 470 -51.51 -37.88 15.00
CA THR A 470 -50.60 -38.16 16.12
C THR A 470 -49.16 -37.99 15.65
N LEU A 471 -48.43 -37.00 16.19
CA LEU A 471 -47.03 -36.78 15.87
C LEU A 471 -46.13 -37.72 16.70
N LYS A 472 -45.54 -38.72 16.05
CA LYS A 472 -44.59 -39.66 16.66
C LYS A 472 -43.25 -39.00 16.94
N GLN A 473 -42.66 -38.39 15.91
CA GLN A 473 -41.29 -37.87 15.93
C GLN A 473 -41.12 -36.73 14.92
N VAL A 474 -40.15 -35.86 15.18
CA VAL A 474 -39.67 -34.85 14.22
C VAL A 474 -38.20 -35.15 13.92
N LYS A 475 -37.84 -35.15 12.63
CA LYS A 475 -36.49 -35.45 12.15
C LYS A 475 -35.90 -34.28 11.36
N TYR A 476 -34.58 -34.10 11.44
CA TYR A 476 -33.81 -33.21 10.58
C TYR A 476 -32.60 -33.96 10.02
N LYS A 477 -32.42 -33.98 8.68
CA LYS A 477 -31.41 -34.80 7.99
C LYS A 477 -31.42 -36.29 8.43
N GLY A 478 -32.61 -36.81 8.77
CA GLY A 478 -32.80 -38.18 9.24
C GLY A 478 -32.65 -38.40 10.75
N TYR A 479 -32.10 -37.43 11.50
CA TYR A 479 -31.87 -37.51 12.95
C TYR A 479 -33.04 -36.96 13.75
N TYR A 480 -33.32 -37.53 14.92
CA TYR A 480 -34.42 -37.10 15.80
C TYR A 480 -34.11 -35.76 16.48
N THR A 481 -35.09 -34.84 16.52
CA THR A 481 -34.89 -33.48 17.03
C THR A 481 -35.23 -33.28 18.52
N GLY A 482 -35.68 -34.32 19.23
CA GLY A 482 -36.08 -34.23 20.64
C GLY A 482 -37.35 -33.41 20.92
N ILE A 483 -37.97 -32.78 19.91
CA ILE A 483 -39.24 -32.03 20.04
C ILE A 483 -40.37 -32.91 20.62
N VAL A 484 -40.33 -34.21 20.34
CA VAL A 484 -41.20 -35.21 20.95
C VAL A 484 -40.37 -36.04 21.94
N SER A 485 -40.21 -35.51 23.15
CA SER A 485 -39.50 -36.17 24.25
C SER A 485 -40.42 -37.16 24.97
N GLY A 486 -40.60 -38.36 24.43
CA GLY A 486 -41.38 -39.44 25.05
C GLY A 486 -42.59 -39.89 24.22
N LEU A 487 -43.78 -39.82 24.80
CA LEU A 487 -45.05 -40.21 24.16
C LEU A 487 -45.38 -39.28 22.97
N SER A 488 -45.98 -39.85 21.94
CA SER A 488 -46.42 -39.11 20.75
C SER A 488 -47.41 -37.99 21.10
N ILE A 489 -47.34 -36.86 20.41
CA ILE A 489 -48.28 -35.75 20.59
C ILE A 489 -49.56 -36.05 19.81
N THR A 490 -50.67 -36.28 20.50
CA THR A 490 -51.98 -36.53 19.89
C THR A 490 -52.72 -35.24 19.55
N ASN A 491 -53.76 -35.34 18.72
CA ASN A 491 -54.64 -34.22 18.33
C ASN A 491 -53.91 -33.06 17.63
N VAL A 492 -52.81 -33.34 16.91
CA VAL A 492 -52.03 -32.33 16.17
C VAL A 492 -52.78 -31.97 14.89
N THR A 493 -53.11 -30.69 14.71
CA THR A 493 -53.78 -30.21 13.48
C THR A 493 -52.75 -29.78 12.43
N SER A 494 -51.63 -29.21 12.88
CA SER A 494 -50.58 -28.74 11.99
C SER A 494 -49.23 -28.63 12.71
N ILE A 495 -48.16 -28.70 11.92
CA ILE A 495 -46.80 -28.36 12.36
C ILE A 495 -46.25 -27.31 11.40
N SER A 496 -45.87 -26.15 11.92
CA SER A 496 -45.23 -25.10 11.13
C SER A 496 -43.75 -25.00 11.46
N VAL A 497 -42.90 -24.92 10.45
CA VAL A 497 -41.45 -24.76 10.61
C VAL A 497 -41.00 -23.49 9.91
N TYR A 498 -40.31 -22.61 10.64
CA TYR A 498 -39.86 -21.32 10.12
C TYR A 498 -38.40 -21.38 9.68
N TYR A 499 -38.14 -20.86 8.48
CA TYR A 499 -36.82 -20.74 7.86
C TYR A 499 -36.59 -19.31 7.37
N TRP A 500 -35.33 -18.93 7.17
CA TRP A 500 -35.00 -17.63 6.59
C TRP A 500 -35.06 -17.68 5.06
N SER A 501 -35.97 -16.90 4.46
CA SER A 501 -36.36 -17.05 3.05
C SER A 501 -35.22 -16.85 2.07
N PHE A 502 -34.25 -15.98 2.38
CA PHE A 502 -33.14 -15.67 1.48
C PHE A 502 -32.17 -16.83 1.25
N LEU A 503 -32.20 -17.86 2.11
CA LEU A 503 -31.41 -19.08 1.92
C LEU A 503 -32.24 -20.23 1.32
N GLU A 504 -33.55 -20.07 1.14
CA GLU A 504 -34.40 -21.17 0.67
C GLU A 504 -34.36 -21.38 -0.85
N GLY A 505 -33.62 -20.55 -1.59
CA GLY A 505 -33.51 -20.62 -3.06
C GLY A 505 -33.06 -22.00 -3.57
N PRO A 506 -33.55 -22.44 -4.75
CA PRO A 506 -33.27 -23.79 -5.27
C PRO A 506 -31.77 -24.03 -5.53
N THR A 507 -31.03 -22.99 -5.92
CA THR A 507 -29.58 -23.02 -6.15
C THR A 507 -28.77 -23.29 -4.88
N ARG A 508 -29.35 -23.10 -3.69
CA ARG A 508 -28.70 -23.35 -2.40
C ARG A 508 -28.70 -24.83 -2.01
N LYS A 509 -29.48 -25.69 -2.69
CA LYS A 509 -29.63 -27.10 -2.29
C LYS A 509 -28.52 -28.00 -2.87
N ILE A 510 -27.91 -27.62 -3.98
CA ILE A 510 -27.01 -28.47 -4.79
C ILE A 510 -25.75 -27.67 -5.11
N PRO A 511 -24.54 -28.27 -5.06
CA PRO A 511 -24.22 -29.65 -4.68
C PRO A 511 -24.16 -29.89 -3.16
N THR A 512 -23.99 -28.82 -2.38
CA THR A 512 -24.03 -28.84 -0.91
C THR A 512 -25.24 -28.05 -0.42
N ASP A 513 -25.99 -28.58 0.54
CA ASP A 513 -27.19 -27.89 1.06
C ASP A 513 -26.77 -26.71 1.96
N LYS A 514 -26.78 -25.52 1.37
CA LYS A 514 -26.56 -24.20 1.96
C LYS A 514 -27.87 -23.48 2.29
N ARG A 515 -29.00 -24.20 2.35
CA ARG A 515 -30.29 -23.60 2.71
C ARG A 515 -30.35 -23.21 4.18
N SER A 516 -31.40 -22.46 4.56
CA SER A 516 -31.58 -22.03 5.94
C SER A 516 -31.65 -23.24 6.86
N ARG A 517 -31.02 -23.09 8.03
CA ARG A 517 -31.29 -23.94 9.17
C ARG A 517 -32.69 -23.62 9.73
N PRO A 518 -33.40 -24.60 10.29
CA PRO A 518 -34.74 -24.38 10.87
C PRO A 518 -34.61 -23.51 12.14
N LEU A 519 -35.47 -22.51 12.28
CA LEU A 519 -35.38 -21.53 13.38
C LEU A 519 -36.37 -21.87 14.51
N LEU A 520 -37.66 -21.96 14.17
CA LEU A 520 -38.75 -22.26 15.10
C LEU A 520 -39.64 -23.38 14.55
N VAL A 521 -40.19 -24.18 15.47
CA VAL A 521 -41.23 -25.16 15.19
C VAL A 521 -42.46 -24.85 16.06
N LYS A 522 -43.61 -24.69 15.43
CA LYS A 522 -44.93 -24.54 16.09
C LYS A 522 -45.71 -25.83 15.91
N VAL A 523 -46.13 -26.45 17.00
CA VAL A 523 -47.05 -27.59 17.00
C VAL A 523 -48.41 -27.10 17.47
N THR A 524 -49.41 -27.17 16.61
CA THR A 524 -50.79 -26.79 16.94
C THR A 524 -51.61 -28.04 17.21
N THR A 525 -52.26 -28.09 18.37
CA THR A 525 -53.15 -29.18 18.79
C THR A 525 -54.56 -28.67 19.01
N LYS A 526 -55.57 -29.51 18.74
CA LYS A 526 -56.97 -29.19 18.99
C LYS A 526 -57.71 -30.42 19.50
N ALA A 527 -57.83 -30.53 20.83
CA ALA A 527 -58.64 -31.57 21.43
C ALA A 527 -60.13 -31.34 21.15
N PRO A 528 -60.96 -32.40 21.10
CA PRO A 528 -62.41 -32.25 20.94
C PRO A 528 -63.00 -31.30 21.98
N GLY A 529 -63.75 -30.29 21.55
CA GLY A 529 -64.38 -29.29 22.44
C GLY A 529 -63.44 -28.22 23.01
N GLN A 530 -62.14 -28.24 22.72
CA GLN A 530 -61.18 -27.24 23.18
C GLN A 530 -60.74 -26.29 22.05
N GLY A 531 -60.29 -25.09 22.43
CA GLY A 531 -59.59 -24.18 21.52
C GLY A 531 -58.26 -24.77 21.04
N SER A 532 -57.71 -24.24 19.95
CA SER A 532 -56.39 -24.64 19.49
C SER A 532 -55.31 -24.20 20.48
N MET A 533 -54.44 -25.13 20.88
CA MET A 533 -53.26 -24.84 21.69
C MET A 533 -52.02 -24.88 20.81
N GLU A 534 -51.13 -23.89 20.99
CA GLU A 534 -49.85 -23.82 20.29
C GLU A 534 -48.72 -24.11 21.27
N LYS A 535 -47.79 -24.98 20.85
CA LYS A 535 -46.53 -25.20 21.57
C LYS A 535 -45.36 -24.91 20.63
N TRP A 536 -44.43 -24.09 21.11
CA TRP A 536 -43.33 -23.58 20.32
C TRP A 536 -42.00 -24.18 20.79
N TYR A 537 -41.13 -24.46 19.83
CA TYR A 537 -39.80 -24.99 20.03
C TYR A 537 -38.80 -24.17 19.23
N GLU A 538 -37.67 -23.81 19.84
CA GLU A 538 -36.57 -23.09 19.20
C GLU A 538 -35.37 -24.00 19.00
N ASN A 539 -34.66 -23.80 17.90
CA ASN A 539 -33.40 -24.49 17.66
C ASN A 539 -32.31 -23.86 18.53
N THR A 540 -31.59 -24.67 19.29
CA THR A 540 -30.55 -24.21 20.23
C THR A 540 -29.21 -23.92 19.55
N GLY A 541 -29.15 -24.04 18.22
CA GLY A 541 -28.03 -23.65 17.37
C GLY A 541 -26.89 -24.66 17.29
N ASP A 542 -27.08 -25.86 17.83
CA ASP A 542 -26.10 -26.94 17.70
C ASP A 542 -25.78 -27.23 16.22
N PRO A 543 -24.54 -27.60 15.87
CA PRO A 543 -24.14 -27.78 14.47
C PRO A 543 -25.02 -28.77 13.69
N THR A 544 -25.66 -29.73 14.36
CA THR A 544 -26.52 -30.74 13.71
C THR A 544 -27.98 -30.31 13.54
N ASN A 545 -28.43 -29.27 14.26
CA ASN A 545 -29.82 -28.76 14.29
C ASN A 545 -30.85 -29.76 14.80
N VAL A 546 -30.42 -30.65 15.69
CA VAL A 546 -31.27 -31.69 16.27
C VAL A 546 -31.59 -31.41 17.73
N THR A 547 -31.04 -30.36 18.32
CA THR A 547 -31.36 -29.96 19.70
C THR A 547 -32.28 -28.74 19.71
N TRP A 548 -33.34 -28.85 20.52
CA TRP A 548 -34.46 -27.91 20.52
C TRP A 548 -34.89 -27.61 21.96
N GLY A 549 -35.12 -26.32 22.25
CA GLY A 549 -35.65 -25.83 23.52
C GLY A 549 -37.13 -25.50 23.42
N VAL A 550 -37.88 -25.67 24.50
CA VAL A 550 -39.28 -25.20 24.56
C VAL A 550 -39.27 -23.68 24.72
N VAL A 551 -40.05 -22.99 23.90
CA VAL A 551 -40.25 -21.54 23.99
C VAL A 551 -41.39 -21.29 24.98
N HIS A 552 -41.12 -20.54 26.03
CA HIS A 552 -42.09 -20.22 27.09
C HIS A 552 -42.79 -18.88 26.86
N GLU A 553 -42.24 -18.05 25.98
CA GLU A 553 -42.76 -16.74 25.61
C GLU A 553 -44.02 -16.85 24.75
N ASN A 554 -44.98 -15.96 24.97
CA ASN A 554 -46.17 -15.87 24.12
C ASN A 554 -45.80 -15.21 22.77
N LEU A 555 -45.46 -16.04 21.79
CA LEU A 555 -45.13 -15.61 20.42
C LEU A 555 -46.35 -15.18 19.59
N SER A 556 -47.57 -15.46 20.07
CA SER A 556 -48.82 -15.07 19.40
C SER A 556 -49.10 -13.56 19.53
N GLN A 557 -48.35 -12.83 20.35
CA GLN A 557 -48.41 -11.36 20.44
C GLN A 557 -47.71 -10.69 19.23
N ASN A 558 -48.27 -9.55 18.81
CA ASN A 558 -47.79 -8.81 17.65
C ASN A 558 -46.31 -8.41 17.81
N ASN A 559 -45.47 -8.70 16.80
CA ASN A 559 -44.01 -8.54 16.75
C ASN A 559 -43.12 -9.53 17.55
N HIS A 560 -43.61 -10.28 18.54
CA HIS A 560 -42.74 -11.21 19.30
C HIS A 560 -42.20 -12.34 18.43
N LEU A 561 -43.05 -12.97 17.62
CA LEU A 561 -42.62 -13.99 16.66
C LEU A 561 -41.53 -13.45 15.73
N ARG A 562 -41.70 -12.23 15.20
CA ARG A 562 -40.73 -11.61 14.29
C ARG A 562 -39.39 -11.37 14.97
N LYS A 563 -39.37 -10.74 16.15
CA LYS A 563 -38.13 -10.48 16.90
C LYS A 563 -37.42 -11.77 17.27
N LYS A 564 -38.16 -12.82 17.67
CA LYS A 564 -37.61 -14.14 17.97
C LYS A 564 -37.00 -14.80 16.73
N LEU A 565 -37.66 -14.70 15.58
CA LEU A 565 -37.12 -15.19 14.30
C LEU A 565 -35.84 -14.43 13.89
N GLU A 566 -35.81 -13.11 14.03
CA GLU A 566 -34.63 -12.28 13.72
C GLU A 566 -33.45 -12.63 14.66
N LEU A 567 -33.71 -12.80 15.95
CA LEU A 567 -32.72 -13.23 16.95
C LEU A 567 -32.15 -14.62 16.64
N LEU A 568 -33.02 -15.60 16.37
CA LEU A 568 -32.59 -16.96 16.01
C LEU A 568 -31.86 -16.98 14.67
N ASN A 569 -32.26 -16.15 13.70
CA ASN A 569 -31.58 -16.04 12.42
C ASN A 569 -30.15 -15.48 12.58
N CYS A 570 -29.97 -14.46 13.43
CA CYS A 570 -28.65 -13.95 13.80
C CYS A 570 -27.79 -15.04 14.44
N TYR A 571 -28.37 -15.80 15.37
CA TYR A 571 -27.66 -16.82 16.13
C TYR A 571 -27.31 -18.09 15.32
N ILE A 572 -28.25 -18.57 14.49
CA ILE A 572 -28.18 -19.88 13.81
C ILE A 572 -27.59 -19.75 12.40
N ASN A 573 -28.05 -18.76 11.64
CA ASN A 573 -27.60 -18.55 10.26
C ASN A 573 -26.51 -17.48 10.15
N SER A 574 -26.06 -16.87 11.25
CA SER A 574 -25.11 -15.75 11.22
C SER A 574 -25.61 -14.59 10.34
N ALA A 575 -26.92 -14.32 10.37
CA ALA A 575 -27.52 -13.20 9.66
C ALA A 575 -27.49 -11.93 10.54
N VAL A 576 -26.53 -11.05 10.28
CA VAL A 576 -26.09 -10.00 11.21
C VAL A 576 -26.27 -8.59 10.62
N ILE A 577 -26.43 -7.60 11.50
CA ILE A 577 -26.30 -6.18 11.14
C ILE A 577 -24.90 -5.74 11.58
N ILE A 578 -24.06 -5.32 10.63
CA ILE A 578 -22.68 -4.92 10.92
C ILE A 578 -22.64 -3.44 11.29
N ASP A 579 -22.23 -3.14 12.51
CA ASP A 579 -21.89 -1.77 12.92
C ASP A 579 -20.43 -1.45 12.59
N VAL A 580 -20.21 -0.59 11.59
CA VAL A 580 -18.86 -0.20 11.14
C VAL A 580 -18.20 0.82 12.06
N SER A 581 -18.94 1.42 13.01
CA SER A 581 -18.34 2.34 13.99
C SER A 581 -17.56 1.60 15.08
N GLN A 582 -17.80 0.30 15.24
CA GLN A 582 -17.16 -0.54 16.25
C GLN A 582 -15.66 -0.68 15.95
N LYS A 583 -14.84 -0.15 16.85
CA LYS A 583 -13.40 -0.04 16.70
C LYS A 583 -12.71 -0.42 17.99
N PRO A 584 -11.57 -1.11 17.93
CA PRO A 584 -10.79 -1.36 19.13
C PRO A 584 -10.13 -0.06 19.62
N THR A 585 -10.33 0.28 20.89
CA THR A 585 -9.84 1.54 21.49
C THR A 585 -8.36 1.49 21.88
N ASN A 586 -7.85 0.32 22.31
CA ASN A 586 -6.47 0.16 22.84
C ASN A 586 -5.77 -1.15 22.42
N ILE A 587 -6.44 -2.00 21.65
CA ILE A 587 -5.99 -3.35 21.28
C ILE A 587 -6.07 -3.52 19.75
N SER A 588 -5.40 -4.50 19.17
CA SER A 588 -5.52 -4.75 17.72
C SER A 588 -6.87 -5.39 17.37
N THR A 589 -7.57 -5.97 18.35
CA THR A 589 -8.83 -6.70 18.12
C THR A 589 -9.91 -6.39 19.14
N TYR A 590 -11.17 -6.26 18.72
CA TYR A 590 -12.32 -6.05 19.61
C TYR A 590 -13.49 -6.93 19.18
N ASN A 591 -14.16 -7.58 20.12
CA ASN A 591 -15.33 -8.41 19.83
C ASN A 591 -16.58 -7.66 20.28
N TYR A 592 -17.62 -7.65 19.45
CA TYR A 592 -18.94 -7.15 19.84
C TYR A 592 -20.06 -8.08 19.40
N ASP A 593 -21.19 -7.95 20.10
CA ASP A 593 -22.37 -8.74 19.84
C ASP A 593 -23.32 -8.00 18.89
N VAL A 594 -23.47 -8.55 17.69
CA VAL A 594 -24.35 -8.00 16.65
C VAL A 594 -25.80 -8.44 16.80
N CYS A 595 -26.10 -9.39 17.70
CA CYS A 595 -27.47 -9.82 17.95
C CYS A 595 -28.11 -9.03 19.12
N ASP A 596 -27.37 -8.15 19.82
CA ASP A 596 -27.82 -7.43 21.02
C ASP A 596 -28.91 -6.38 20.75
N ASP A 597 -28.94 -5.80 19.55
CA ASP A 597 -29.91 -4.75 19.17
C ASP A 597 -31.37 -5.27 19.10
N ILE A 598 -31.55 -6.59 19.04
CA ILE A 598 -32.86 -7.25 18.88
C ILE A 598 -33.36 -7.65 20.27
N ASP A 599 -33.70 -6.67 21.13
CA ASP A 599 -34.37 -6.83 22.43
C ASP A 599 -33.98 -8.09 23.23
N LYS A 600 -32.68 -8.40 23.36
CA LYS A 600 -32.23 -9.61 24.07
C LYS A 600 -32.75 -9.73 25.49
N ARG A 601 -33.02 -8.59 26.14
CA ARG A 601 -33.50 -8.54 27.52
C ARG A 601 -34.90 -9.13 27.72
N THR A 602 -35.72 -9.24 26.67
CA THR A 602 -37.13 -9.67 26.81
C THR A 602 -37.43 -11.04 26.18
N LEU A 603 -36.56 -11.57 25.31
CA LEU A 603 -36.85 -12.77 24.50
C LEU A 603 -35.86 -13.95 24.68
N GLY A 604 -34.97 -13.89 25.68
CA GLY A 604 -34.16 -15.04 26.12
C GLY A 604 -32.74 -14.70 26.59
N THR A 605 -32.23 -15.40 27.61
CA THR A 605 -30.97 -15.08 28.30
C THR A 605 -29.70 -15.74 27.72
N ASN A 606 -29.81 -16.60 26.69
CA ASN A 606 -28.73 -17.54 26.35
C ASN A 606 -28.15 -17.43 24.92
N HIS A 607 -28.34 -16.30 24.23
CA HIS A 607 -27.76 -16.10 22.90
C HIS A 607 -26.36 -15.47 23.01
N GLY A 608 -25.37 -16.37 23.09
CA GLY A 608 -24.02 -16.12 23.59
C GLY A 608 -23.10 -15.24 22.76
N ASN A 609 -21.99 -14.90 23.43
CA ASN A 609 -20.70 -14.33 23.04
C ASN A 609 -20.62 -13.49 21.76
N ALA A 610 -19.96 -12.34 21.89
CA ALA A 610 -19.60 -11.42 20.82
C ALA A 610 -19.23 -12.12 19.49
N ARG A 611 -20.15 -11.99 18.52
CA ARG A 611 -20.17 -12.73 17.24
C ARG A 611 -19.30 -12.12 16.16
N ILE A 612 -19.01 -10.83 16.22
CA ILE A 612 -18.11 -10.17 15.27
C ILE A 612 -16.84 -9.77 15.97
N LYS A 613 -15.72 -10.07 15.33
CA LYS A 613 -14.39 -9.63 15.73
C LYS A 613 -13.90 -8.58 14.73
N VAL A 614 -13.48 -7.43 15.27
CA VAL A 614 -12.91 -6.30 14.53
C VAL A 614 -11.40 -6.32 14.69
N TYR A 615 -10.67 -6.17 13.60
CA TYR A 615 -9.22 -5.99 13.56
C TYR A 615 -8.90 -4.58 13.07
N LYS A 616 -7.93 -3.91 13.69
CA LYS A 616 -7.30 -2.73 13.11
C LYS A 616 -6.17 -3.17 12.19
N GLU A 617 -6.30 -2.91 10.90
CA GLU A 617 -5.28 -3.22 9.89
C GLU A 617 -4.28 -2.06 9.73
N SER A 618 -3.20 -2.31 8.99
CA SER A 618 -2.24 -1.27 8.61
C SER A 618 -2.95 -0.15 7.83
N PRO A 619 -2.64 1.14 8.12
CA PRO A 619 -3.30 2.25 7.45
C PRO A 619 -2.93 2.31 5.97
N VAL A 620 -3.87 2.74 5.14
CA VAL A 620 -3.64 3.04 3.72
C VAL A 620 -3.47 4.55 3.58
N GLY A 621 -2.23 5.02 3.56
CA GLY A 621 -1.94 6.46 3.55
C GLY A 621 -2.43 7.17 4.82
N ALA A 622 -3.33 8.14 4.68
CA ALA A 622 -3.92 8.89 5.81
C ALA A 622 -5.18 8.23 6.40
N TYR A 623 -5.56 7.05 5.90
CA TYR A 623 -6.81 6.38 6.21
C TYR A 623 -6.59 5.16 7.12
N GLU A 624 -7.39 5.04 8.15
CA GLU A 624 -7.43 3.86 9.03
C GLU A 624 -8.38 2.80 8.46
N VAL A 625 -8.02 1.53 8.63
CA VAL A 625 -8.79 0.40 8.09
C VAL A 625 -9.18 -0.53 9.23
N TYR A 626 -10.47 -0.86 9.30
CA TYR A 626 -11.03 -1.77 10.30
C TYR A 626 -11.72 -2.94 9.59
N LYS A 627 -11.30 -4.17 9.92
CA LYS A 627 -11.78 -5.41 9.33
C LYS A 627 -12.70 -6.15 10.31
N HIS A 628 -13.93 -6.40 9.91
CA HIS A 628 -14.95 -7.12 10.66
C HIS A 628 -15.09 -8.53 10.07
N VAL A 629 -15.00 -9.56 10.93
CA VAL A 629 -15.20 -10.98 10.56
C VAL A 629 -16.04 -11.69 11.62
N LEU A 630 -16.62 -12.83 11.25
CA LEU A 630 -17.30 -13.70 12.20
C LEU A 630 -16.31 -14.28 13.24
N ASN A 631 -16.75 -14.45 14.48
CA ASN A 631 -15.97 -15.01 15.59
C ASN A 631 -16.59 -16.37 16.01
N PRO A 632 -15.85 -17.50 15.98
CA PRO A 632 -14.39 -17.65 15.79
C PRO A 632 -13.88 -17.62 14.33
N GLY A 633 -14.75 -17.45 13.35
CA GLY A 633 -14.42 -17.42 11.93
C GLY A 633 -15.62 -17.87 11.10
N GLY A 634 -15.45 -17.96 9.78
CA GLY A 634 -16.47 -18.46 8.86
C GLY A 634 -17.25 -17.37 8.13
N ILE A 635 -18.30 -17.80 7.41
CA ILE A 635 -19.15 -16.92 6.61
C ILE A 635 -20.37 -16.43 7.41
N PHE A 636 -20.84 -15.25 7.08
CA PHE A 636 -22.03 -14.62 7.65
C PHE A 636 -22.85 -13.93 6.55
N HIS A 637 -24.05 -13.48 6.88
CA HIS A 637 -24.90 -12.73 5.95
C HIS A 637 -25.17 -11.34 6.52
N ILE A 638 -25.02 -10.30 5.71
CA ILE A 638 -25.28 -8.93 6.13
C ILE A 638 -26.74 -8.60 5.84
N LEU A 639 -27.53 -8.46 6.90
CA LEU A 639 -28.91 -7.96 6.83
C LEU A 639 -28.96 -6.44 6.62
N GLY A 640 -27.95 -5.74 7.14
CA GLY A 640 -27.79 -4.29 7.02
C GLY A 640 -26.45 -3.86 7.59
N LEU A 641 -26.09 -2.62 7.30
CA LEU A 641 -24.93 -1.95 7.88
C LEU A 641 -25.41 -0.73 8.67
N LYS A 642 -24.70 -0.38 9.74
CA LYS A 642 -24.94 0.85 10.49
C LYS A 642 -23.62 1.49 10.90
N ASN A 643 -23.66 2.78 11.21
CA ASN A 643 -22.58 3.54 11.81
C ASN A 643 -23.12 4.18 13.09
N ASP A 644 -22.79 3.59 14.23
CA ASP A 644 -23.44 3.86 15.52
C ASP A 644 -24.95 3.62 15.44
N SER A 645 -25.77 4.65 15.70
CA SER A 645 -27.23 4.58 15.63
C SER A 645 -27.81 4.75 14.22
N ASN A 646 -26.98 5.10 13.23
CA ASN A 646 -27.45 5.46 11.89
C ASN A 646 -27.36 4.25 10.96
N SER A 647 -28.50 3.82 10.40
CA SER A 647 -28.51 2.79 9.35
C SER A 647 -27.84 3.30 8.08
N ILE A 648 -26.98 2.48 7.49
CA ILE A 648 -26.37 2.73 6.18
C ILE A 648 -27.29 2.13 5.12
N THR A 649 -27.86 2.99 4.28
CA THR A 649 -28.66 2.59 3.11
C THR A 649 -27.82 2.70 1.85
N PHE A 650 -27.80 1.63 1.05
CA PHE A 650 -27.11 1.65 -0.23
C PHE A 650 -28.06 2.09 -1.34
N ASN A 651 -27.82 3.28 -1.91
CA ASN A 651 -28.61 3.78 -3.02
C ASN A 651 -28.28 2.97 -4.28
N GLY A 652 -29.32 2.46 -4.97
CA GLY A 652 -29.16 1.74 -6.24
C GLY A 652 -28.81 0.26 -6.12
N ILE A 653 -28.88 -0.35 -4.92
CA ILE A 653 -28.66 -1.78 -4.73
C ILE A 653 -29.98 -2.44 -4.33
N SER A 654 -30.54 -3.26 -5.23
CA SER A 654 -31.79 -3.98 -4.98
C SER A 654 -31.62 -5.24 -4.10
N GLY A 655 -30.61 -5.31 -3.23
CA GLY A 655 -30.00 -6.60 -2.88
C GLY A 655 -29.55 -6.82 -1.44
N LEU A 656 -30.06 -6.10 -0.43
CA LEU A 656 -29.96 -6.64 0.94
C LEU A 656 -30.92 -7.84 1.07
N PRO A 657 -30.50 -8.94 1.71
CA PRO A 657 -29.22 -9.16 2.40
C PRO A 657 -28.05 -9.50 1.46
N ILE A 658 -26.83 -9.13 1.85
CA ILE A 658 -25.60 -9.61 1.20
C ILE A 658 -25.27 -10.98 1.79
N LEU A 659 -25.20 -12.00 0.94
CA LEU A 659 -25.07 -13.38 1.38
C LEU A 659 -23.63 -13.89 1.31
N ASP A 660 -23.29 -14.86 2.17
CA ASP A 660 -22.03 -15.60 2.16
C ASP A 660 -20.79 -14.68 2.24
N VAL A 661 -20.90 -13.65 3.09
CA VAL A 661 -19.83 -12.69 3.38
C VAL A 661 -18.80 -13.33 4.29
N ASP A 662 -17.52 -13.14 4.01
CA ASP A 662 -16.43 -13.62 4.85
C ASP A 662 -15.73 -12.50 5.63
N GLU A 663 -15.65 -11.30 5.06
CA GLU A 663 -15.14 -10.10 5.74
C GLU A 663 -15.77 -8.80 5.24
N VAL A 664 -15.83 -7.82 6.13
CA VAL A 664 -16.15 -6.42 5.82
C VAL A 664 -14.98 -5.55 6.22
N ARG A 665 -14.54 -4.62 5.37
CA ARG A 665 -13.62 -3.55 5.78
C ARG A 665 -14.29 -2.19 5.71
N ALA A 666 -14.01 -1.35 6.69
CA ALA A 666 -14.42 0.05 6.71
C ALA A 666 -13.18 0.95 6.79
N TYR A 667 -13.12 1.93 5.89
CA TYR A 667 -12.04 2.89 5.78
C TYR A 667 -12.50 4.24 6.34
N PHE A 668 -11.69 4.82 7.23
CA PHE A 668 -11.97 6.08 7.89
C PHE A 668 -10.82 7.06 7.67
N CYS A 669 -11.15 8.34 7.56
CA CYS A 669 -10.13 9.37 7.72
C CYS A 669 -9.71 9.42 9.20
N LYS A 670 -8.39 9.40 9.47
CA LYS A 670 -7.86 9.49 10.84
C LYS A 670 -8.31 10.75 11.58
N GLN A 671 -8.56 11.84 10.85
CA GLN A 671 -9.03 13.11 11.41
C GLN A 671 -10.57 13.18 11.54
N GLU A 672 -11.30 12.24 10.95
CA GLU A 672 -12.77 12.13 11.02
C GLU A 672 -13.19 10.71 11.42
N PRO A 673 -12.83 10.25 12.63
CA PRO A 673 -12.99 8.84 13.01
C PRO A 673 -14.46 8.40 13.11
N LYS A 674 -15.45 9.28 13.00
CA LYS A 674 -16.87 8.93 13.02
C LYS A 674 -17.50 8.81 11.63
N LYS A 675 -16.77 9.16 10.57
CA LYS A 675 -17.26 9.18 9.19
C LYS A 675 -16.59 8.06 8.38
N PRO A 676 -17.26 6.91 8.18
CA PRO A 676 -16.77 5.90 7.25
C PRO A 676 -16.86 6.45 5.82
N LEU A 677 -15.80 6.26 5.04
CA LEU A 677 -15.66 6.80 3.69
C LEU A 677 -15.84 5.73 2.62
N LEU A 678 -15.31 4.54 2.86
CA LEU A 678 -15.35 3.43 1.92
C LEU A 678 -15.61 2.15 2.71
N ILE A 679 -16.46 1.27 2.17
CA ILE A 679 -16.78 -0.03 2.73
C ILE A 679 -16.53 -1.10 1.67
N TYR A 680 -15.89 -2.19 2.07
CA TYR A 680 -15.63 -3.35 1.27
C TYR A 680 -16.35 -4.56 1.89
N CYS A 681 -17.09 -5.31 1.10
CA CYS A 681 -17.72 -6.56 1.51
C CYS A 681 -17.24 -7.66 0.57
N ARG A 682 -16.54 -8.67 1.10
CA ARG A 682 -16.08 -9.82 0.35
C ARG A 682 -17.07 -10.97 0.52
N THR A 683 -17.42 -11.64 -0.58
CA THR A 683 -18.32 -12.79 -0.56
C THR A 683 -17.58 -14.02 -1.09
N ASN A 684 -17.96 -15.21 -0.61
CA ASN A 684 -17.32 -16.50 -0.91
C ASN A 684 -17.55 -16.99 -2.38
N GLY A 685 -17.93 -16.09 -3.30
CA GLY A 685 -18.32 -16.39 -4.67
C GLY A 685 -17.57 -15.58 -5.74
N THR A 686 -16.35 -15.11 -5.45
CA THR A 686 -15.50 -14.19 -6.24
C THR A 686 -15.99 -12.74 -6.35
N THR A 687 -17.25 -12.47 -6.02
CA THR A 687 -17.79 -11.11 -6.08
C THR A 687 -17.41 -10.31 -4.83
N SER A 688 -16.61 -9.27 -5.03
CA SER A 688 -16.37 -8.25 -4.02
C SER A 688 -17.23 -7.02 -4.28
N HIS A 689 -17.80 -6.45 -3.23
CA HIS A 689 -18.59 -5.23 -3.33
C HIS A 689 -17.87 -4.08 -2.62
N TRP A 690 -17.78 -2.94 -3.31
CA TRP A 690 -17.18 -1.72 -2.79
C TRP A 690 -18.21 -0.60 -2.79
N TYR A 691 -18.34 0.08 -1.67
CA TYR A 691 -19.28 1.17 -1.48
C TYR A 691 -18.55 2.41 -1.01
N LYS A 692 -18.74 3.53 -1.69
CA LYS A 692 -18.17 4.83 -1.27
C LYS A 692 -19.27 5.74 -0.74
N ASN A 693 -18.93 6.52 0.28
CA ASN A 693 -19.79 7.55 0.82
C ASN A 693 -19.64 8.81 -0.03
N THR A 694 -20.72 9.24 -0.69
CA THR A 694 -20.70 10.37 -1.63
C THR A 694 -21.05 11.71 -1.00
N ASN A 695 -21.59 11.73 0.21
CA ASN A 695 -22.11 12.95 0.81
C ASN A 695 -21.10 13.59 1.76
N GLU A 696 -20.95 14.91 1.62
CA GLU A 696 -20.05 15.69 2.46
C GLU A 696 -20.54 15.76 3.91
N GLN A 697 -21.86 15.83 4.10
CA GLN A 697 -22.51 16.09 5.40
C GLN A 697 -23.30 14.89 5.93
N ALA A 698 -23.88 14.07 5.05
CA ALA A 698 -24.72 12.94 5.45
C ALA A 698 -23.94 11.62 5.54
N LEU A 699 -24.30 10.79 6.52
CA LEU A 699 -23.66 9.48 6.77
C LEU A 699 -24.29 8.33 5.95
N ASP A 700 -25.38 8.60 5.24
CA ASP A 700 -26.31 7.60 4.68
C ASP A 700 -26.29 7.51 3.14
N ALA A 701 -25.54 8.38 2.45
CA ALA A 701 -25.45 8.35 0.99
C ALA A 701 -24.28 7.47 0.51
N TRP A 702 -24.61 6.24 0.12
CA TRP A 702 -23.62 5.26 -0.34
C TRP A 702 -23.91 4.81 -1.77
N GLU A 703 -22.85 4.74 -2.59
CA GLU A 703 -22.91 4.24 -3.98
C GLU A 703 -21.92 3.11 -4.21
N LEU A 704 -22.28 2.16 -5.09
CA LEU A 704 -21.37 1.12 -5.55
C LEU A 704 -20.21 1.76 -6.33
N THR A 705 -18.99 1.24 -6.16
CA THR A 705 -17.80 1.64 -6.92
C THR A 705 -17.32 0.49 -7.79
N PRO A 706 -17.85 0.35 -9.03
CA PRO A 706 -17.51 -0.76 -9.94
C PRO A 706 -16.01 -0.80 -10.29
N ASP A 707 -15.34 0.35 -10.27
CA ASP A 707 -13.91 0.49 -10.55
C ASP A 707 -13.02 -0.32 -9.59
N LEU A 708 -13.58 -0.75 -8.45
CA LEU A 708 -12.90 -1.59 -7.46
C LEU A 708 -13.34 -3.07 -7.48
N SER A 709 -14.32 -3.45 -8.30
CA SER A 709 -15.03 -4.75 -8.23
C SER A 709 -14.17 -6.01 -8.44
N THR A 710 -13.05 -5.93 -9.14
CA THR A 710 -12.11 -7.06 -9.36
C THR A 710 -10.89 -7.03 -8.44
N ASN A 711 -10.80 -6.02 -7.56
CA ASN A 711 -9.59 -5.75 -6.82
C ASN A 711 -9.64 -6.42 -5.44
N ASP A 712 -8.78 -7.41 -5.26
CA ASP A 712 -8.37 -7.85 -3.93
C ASP A 712 -7.77 -6.64 -3.17
N PRO A 713 -8.31 -6.27 -2.00
CA PRO A 713 -7.82 -5.13 -1.23
C PRO A 713 -6.35 -5.25 -0.89
N TYR A 714 -5.82 -6.46 -0.69
CA TYR A 714 -4.40 -6.66 -0.38
C TYR A 714 -3.46 -6.35 -1.55
N LYS A 715 -3.98 -6.38 -2.80
CA LYS A 715 -3.18 -6.20 -4.02
C LYS A 715 -3.32 -4.80 -4.64
N ASN A 716 -4.30 -4.01 -4.21
CA ASN A 716 -4.73 -2.80 -4.93
C ASN A 716 -4.87 -1.56 -4.03
N HIS A 717 -4.06 -1.45 -2.98
CA HIS A 717 -4.04 -0.30 -2.09
C HIS A 717 -3.97 1.05 -2.84
N GLU A 718 -3.29 1.13 -3.98
CA GLU A 718 -3.19 2.37 -4.78
C GLU A 718 -4.53 2.78 -5.43
N LYS A 719 -5.29 1.82 -5.96
CA LYS A 719 -6.62 2.09 -6.52
C LYS A 719 -7.60 2.50 -5.43
N ILE A 720 -7.54 1.81 -4.29
CA ILE A 720 -8.33 2.15 -3.09
C ILE A 720 -8.02 3.57 -2.64
N LEU A 721 -6.75 3.90 -2.52
CA LEU A 721 -6.29 5.23 -2.12
C LEU A 721 -6.71 6.31 -3.13
N THR A 722 -6.68 5.99 -4.43
CA THR A 722 -7.18 6.90 -5.47
C THR A 722 -8.66 7.20 -5.29
N VAL A 723 -9.50 6.20 -4.98
CA VAL A 723 -10.92 6.45 -4.66
C VAL A 723 -11.04 7.28 -3.38
N LEU A 724 -10.36 6.90 -2.29
CA LEU A 724 -10.40 7.63 -1.01
C LEU A 724 -9.98 9.10 -1.13
N ASP A 725 -9.01 9.41 -1.99
CA ASP A 725 -8.56 10.78 -2.26
C ASP A 725 -9.62 11.62 -3.00
N THR A 726 -10.55 11.00 -3.72
CA THR A 726 -11.66 11.74 -4.37
C THR A 726 -12.74 12.13 -3.38
N LEU A 727 -12.96 11.32 -2.35
CA LEU A 727 -14.04 11.48 -1.37
C LEU A 727 -13.81 12.70 -0.47
N THR A 728 -14.89 13.44 -0.19
CA THR A 728 -14.84 14.59 0.71
C THR A 728 -14.57 14.13 2.15
N SER A 729 -13.34 14.38 2.61
CA SER A 729 -12.87 14.13 3.97
C SER A 729 -11.72 15.07 4.34
N GLN A 730 -11.41 15.23 5.62
CA GLN A 730 -10.20 15.97 6.07
C GLN A 730 -8.90 15.32 5.61
N CYS A 731 -8.94 14.03 5.25
CA CYS A 731 -7.79 13.29 4.77
C CYS A 731 -7.59 13.45 3.26
N LYS A 732 -8.54 14.02 2.52
CA LYS A 732 -8.40 14.31 1.08
C LYS A 732 -7.11 15.10 0.84
N PRO A 733 -6.26 14.74 -0.15
CA PRO A 733 -5.07 15.50 -0.45
C PRO A 733 -5.45 16.96 -0.72
N PRO A 734 -4.90 17.92 0.03
CA PRO A 734 -5.25 19.31 -0.17
C PRO A 734 -4.70 19.78 -1.51
N SER A 735 -5.45 20.66 -2.18
CA SER A 735 -4.95 21.40 -3.34
C SER A 735 -4.51 22.78 -2.85
N VAL A 736 -3.24 23.13 -3.04
CA VAL A 736 -2.63 24.34 -2.44
C VAL A 736 -1.88 25.17 -3.48
N THR A 737 -1.89 26.48 -3.29
CA THR A 737 -0.95 27.41 -3.93
C THR A 737 0.29 27.52 -3.05
N VAL A 738 1.48 27.38 -3.62
CA VAL A 738 2.76 27.51 -2.90
C VAL A 738 3.38 28.87 -3.26
N ASP A 739 3.56 29.72 -2.26
CA ASP A 739 4.37 30.94 -2.39
C ASP A 739 5.84 30.59 -2.16
N ILE A 740 6.60 30.56 -3.25
CA ILE A 740 8.01 30.17 -3.21
C ILE A 740 8.90 31.28 -2.65
N SER A 741 8.41 32.50 -2.47
CA SER A 741 9.16 33.61 -1.86
C SER A 741 9.31 33.47 -0.34
N GLN A 742 8.49 32.62 0.27
CA GLN A 742 8.45 32.42 1.72
C GLN A 742 9.64 31.59 2.20
N LYS A 743 10.49 32.22 3.03
CA LYS A 743 11.72 31.62 3.59
C LYS A 743 11.62 31.33 5.11
N ASN A 744 10.49 31.65 5.73
CA ASN A 744 10.29 31.56 7.17
C ASN A 744 10.05 30.09 7.61
N GLU A 745 10.95 29.53 8.43
CA GLU A 745 10.88 28.13 8.87
C GLU A 745 9.61 27.78 9.68
N GLY A 746 8.94 28.79 10.26
CA GLY A 746 7.65 28.61 10.95
C GLY A 746 6.46 28.25 10.04
N GLY A 747 6.65 28.32 8.73
CA GLY A 747 5.62 28.11 7.71
C GLY A 747 4.70 29.32 7.50
N TYR A 748 3.76 29.18 6.58
CA TYR A 748 2.79 30.23 6.21
C TYR A 748 1.44 29.62 5.81
N LYS A 749 0.38 30.43 5.75
CA LYS A 749 -0.91 30.00 5.20
C LYS A 749 -0.85 30.04 3.67
N SER A 750 -1.22 28.96 3.01
CA SER A 750 -1.29 28.91 1.55
C SER A 750 -2.14 30.07 1.01
N PRO A 751 -1.69 30.81 -0.01
CA PRO A 751 -2.46 31.91 -0.61
C PRO A 751 -3.85 31.49 -1.11
N SER A 752 -3.98 30.24 -1.56
CA SER A 752 -5.26 29.63 -1.93
C SER A 752 -5.17 28.13 -1.68
N SER A 753 -6.14 27.55 -1.01
CA SER A 753 -6.19 26.10 -0.84
C SER A 753 -7.61 25.57 -0.77
N THR A 754 -7.79 24.31 -1.13
CA THR A 754 -9.04 23.56 -0.96
C THR A 754 -8.73 22.21 -0.30
N PRO A 755 -9.27 21.93 0.90
CA PRO A 755 -10.05 22.84 1.74
C PRO A 755 -9.19 24.00 2.31
N SER A 756 -9.79 25.19 2.51
CA SER A 756 -9.12 26.37 3.07
C SER A 756 -9.33 26.45 4.59
N PRO A 757 -8.34 26.91 5.40
CA PRO A 757 -6.97 27.28 5.06
C PRO A 757 -5.93 26.17 5.36
N GLN A 758 -5.00 25.91 4.43
CA GLN A 758 -3.86 24.99 4.66
C GLN A 758 -2.60 25.73 5.09
N LYS A 759 -1.85 25.17 6.05
CA LYS A 759 -0.52 25.65 6.44
C LYS A 759 0.57 24.93 5.61
N ILE A 760 1.47 25.70 5.02
CA ILE A 760 2.68 25.24 4.34
C ILE A 760 3.85 25.37 5.30
N ASN A 761 4.51 24.25 5.62
CA ASN A 761 5.77 24.23 6.36
C ASN A 761 6.92 24.50 5.39
N VAL A 762 7.90 25.27 5.84
CA VAL A 762 9.12 25.56 5.10
C VAL A 762 10.30 25.04 5.91
N LYS A 763 11.14 24.19 5.30
CA LYS A 763 12.40 23.74 5.89
C LYS A 763 13.56 24.34 5.11
N ARG A 764 14.49 25.01 5.79
CA ARG A 764 15.74 25.47 5.20
C ARG A 764 16.80 24.39 5.35
N THR A 765 17.49 24.07 4.25
CA THR A 765 18.70 23.27 4.24
C THR A 765 19.83 24.16 3.74
N GLN A 766 20.82 24.43 4.59
CA GLN A 766 21.97 25.25 4.24
C GLN A 766 23.03 24.40 3.55
N GLY A 767 23.56 24.87 2.42
CA GLY A 767 24.64 24.18 1.73
C GLY A 767 25.93 24.17 2.53
N GLN A 768 26.56 23.00 2.63
CA GLN A 768 27.81 22.78 3.37
C GLN A 768 28.97 22.41 2.43
N PRO A 769 30.23 22.68 2.82
CA PRO A 769 31.38 22.19 2.07
C PRO A 769 31.37 20.66 1.96
N GLY A 770 31.57 20.12 0.76
CA GLY A 770 31.58 18.66 0.53
C GLY A 770 30.20 17.99 0.54
N SER A 771 29.13 18.77 0.41
CA SER A 771 27.75 18.29 0.32
C SER A 771 27.57 17.24 -0.79
N THR A 772 26.72 16.24 -0.54
CA THR A 772 26.41 15.22 -1.56
C THR A 772 25.51 15.80 -2.67
N GLU A 773 25.30 15.05 -3.75
CA GLU A 773 24.43 15.50 -4.86
C GLU A 773 22.97 15.77 -4.43
N SER A 774 22.51 15.17 -3.33
CA SER A 774 21.18 15.41 -2.76
C SER A 774 21.08 16.69 -1.91
N ASP A 775 22.20 17.21 -1.45
CA ASP A 775 22.29 18.38 -0.58
C ASP A 775 22.53 19.64 -1.41
N PRO A 776 22.07 20.83 -0.96
CA PRO A 776 22.40 22.08 -1.63
C PRO A 776 23.92 22.31 -1.64
N PRO A 777 24.51 22.74 -2.77
CA PRO A 777 25.92 23.11 -2.81
C PRO A 777 26.24 24.27 -1.85
N GLU A 778 27.49 24.31 -1.38
CA GLU A 778 28.02 25.43 -0.59
C GLU A 778 27.65 26.80 -1.22
N ASN A 779 27.26 27.76 -0.38
CA ASN A 779 26.76 29.10 -0.73
C ASN A 779 25.33 29.18 -1.29
N TYR A 780 24.62 28.06 -1.34
CA TYR A 780 23.21 28.02 -1.72
C TYR A 780 22.36 27.41 -0.59
N ASP A 781 21.19 27.99 -0.40
CA ASP A 781 20.18 27.50 0.54
C ASP A 781 19.05 26.87 -0.26
N LEU A 782 18.55 25.73 0.20
CA LEU A 782 17.35 25.08 -0.31
C LEU A 782 16.21 25.31 0.68
N TYR A 783 15.09 25.85 0.20
CA TYR A 783 13.87 26.00 0.99
C TYR A 783 12.83 25.02 0.48
N THR A 784 12.46 24.06 1.32
CA THR A 784 11.53 22.98 0.98
C THR A 784 10.15 23.25 1.59
N HIS A 785 9.16 23.40 0.72
CA HIS A 785 7.76 23.65 1.05
C HIS A 785 6.98 22.33 1.09
N THR A 786 6.26 22.08 2.19
CA THR A 786 5.43 20.88 2.42
C THR A 786 4.11 21.27 3.09
N VAL A 787 3.06 20.47 2.96
CA VAL A 787 1.76 20.77 3.60
C VAL A 787 1.69 20.17 5.02
N ALA A 788 1.38 21.00 6.01
CA ALA A 788 1.42 20.63 7.42
C ALA A 788 0.30 19.68 7.87
N SER A 789 -0.89 19.77 7.25
CA SER A 789 -2.07 18.96 7.61
C SER A 789 -1.93 17.48 7.24
N ARG A 790 -1.01 17.16 6.32
CA ARG A 790 -0.67 15.80 5.92
C ARG A 790 0.86 15.64 5.94
N PRO A 791 1.50 15.63 7.11
CA PRO A 791 2.93 15.35 7.18
C PRO A 791 3.15 13.98 6.55
N ARG A 792 4.26 13.82 5.83
CA ARG A 792 4.64 12.53 5.25
C ARG A 792 3.70 12.01 4.14
N SER A 793 3.01 12.91 3.44
CA SER A 793 2.07 12.58 2.35
C SER A 793 2.33 13.42 1.10
N TYR A 794 1.47 13.25 0.09
CA TYR A 794 1.38 14.12 -1.08
C TYR A 794 0.17 15.08 -1.01
N PHE A 795 0.21 16.09 -1.87
CA PHE A 795 -0.80 17.12 -2.08
C PHE A 795 -0.82 17.52 -3.58
N THR A 796 -1.80 18.35 -3.95
CA THR A 796 -1.87 18.91 -5.32
C THR A 796 -1.38 20.34 -5.30
N VAL A 797 -0.43 20.70 -6.16
CA VAL A 797 -0.04 22.09 -6.40
C VAL A 797 -1.02 22.70 -7.39
N LYS A 798 -1.93 23.54 -6.89
CA LYS A 798 -2.92 24.28 -7.69
C LYS A 798 -2.32 25.50 -8.39
N GLY A 799 -1.25 26.04 -7.82
CA GLY A 799 -0.60 27.26 -8.30
C GLY A 799 0.74 27.48 -7.61
N LEU A 800 1.59 28.27 -8.26
CA LEU A 800 2.85 28.74 -7.71
C LEU A 800 2.83 30.26 -7.79
N VAL A 801 3.22 30.93 -6.72
CA VAL A 801 3.29 32.41 -6.68
C VAL A 801 4.62 32.85 -6.09
N TYR A 802 4.98 34.11 -6.33
CA TYR A 802 6.09 34.77 -5.66
C TYR A 802 5.66 36.11 -5.08
N GLY A 803 5.61 36.20 -3.75
CA GLY A 803 5.20 37.42 -3.04
C GLY A 803 3.73 37.74 -3.25
N THR A 804 3.37 39.03 -3.21
CA THR A 804 1.98 39.52 -3.12
C THR A 804 1.20 39.54 -4.44
N GLY A 805 1.43 38.62 -5.38
CA GLY A 805 0.50 38.45 -6.52
C GLY A 805 1.09 38.11 -7.89
N ASN A 806 2.34 37.69 -7.99
CA ASN A 806 2.87 37.23 -9.27
C ASN A 806 2.65 35.72 -9.42
N ASP A 807 1.58 35.34 -10.15
CA ASP A 807 1.36 33.97 -10.57
C ASP A 807 2.53 33.50 -11.44
N ILE A 808 3.17 32.42 -11.01
CA ILE A 808 4.24 31.77 -11.74
C ILE A 808 3.60 30.80 -12.73
N LYS A 809 3.76 31.09 -14.02
CA LYS A 809 3.36 30.17 -15.08
C LYS A 809 4.44 29.10 -15.25
N VAL A 810 4.08 27.85 -14.99
CA VAL A 810 4.84 26.65 -15.40
C VAL A 810 3.92 25.74 -16.20
N ASP A 811 4.49 24.96 -17.10
CA ASP A 811 3.75 24.26 -18.17
C ASP A 811 2.67 23.25 -17.70
N VAL A 812 2.69 22.83 -16.42
CA VAL A 812 1.87 21.70 -15.95
C VAL A 812 1.27 22.00 -14.57
N VAL A 813 0.36 22.98 -14.45
CA VAL A 813 -0.42 23.20 -13.21
C VAL A 813 -1.90 23.00 -13.52
N PRO A 814 -2.67 22.21 -12.74
CA PRO A 814 -2.30 21.60 -11.44
C PRO A 814 -1.36 20.39 -11.54
N MET A 815 -0.49 20.22 -10.53
CA MET A 815 0.37 19.03 -10.38
C MET A 815 -0.13 18.16 -9.23
N GLU A 816 -0.51 16.92 -9.52
CA GLU A 816 -0.93 15.96 -8.51
C GLU A 816 0.26 15.20 -7.90
N ASN A 817 0.01 14.52 -6.78
CA ASN A 817 0.97 13.64 -6.10
C ASN A 817 2.28 14.34 -5.67
N VAL A 818 2.27 15.66 -5.51
CA VAL A 818 3.44 16.43 -5.07
C VAL A 818 3.71 16.18 -3.60
N THR A 819 4.94 15.81 -3.27
CA THR A 819 5.42 15.59 -1.89
C THR A 819 6.17 16.81 -1.36
N SER A 820 6.85 17.55 -2.23
CA SER A 820 7.50 18.80 -1.88
C SER A 820 7.74 19.70 -3.09
N VAL A 821 7.79 21.01 -2.83
CA VAL A 821 8.31 22.02 -3.76
C VAL A 821 9.53 22.62 -3.10
N SER A 822 10.71 22.50 -3.70
CA SER A 822 11.95 23.04 -3.13
C SER A 822 12.59 24.08 -4.03
N VAL A 823 13.01 25.20 -3.47
CA VAL A 823 13.56 26.33 -4.24
C VAL A 823 14.94 26.73 -3.73
N TYR A 824 15.87 26.88 -4.67
CA TYR A 824 17.25 27.27 -4.40
C TYR A 824 17.41 28.78 -4.44
N TYR A 825 18.09 29.29 -3.43
CA TYR A 825 18.47 30.69 -3.29
C TYR A 825 19.97 30.80 -3.01
N TRP A 826 20.56 31.94 -3.38
CA TRP A 826 21.92 32.24 -2.98
C TRP A 826 21.96 32.66 -1.49
N SER A 827 22.67 31.91 -0.65
CA SER A 827 22.66 32.08 0.82
C SER A 827 23.14 33.45 1.27
N HIS A 828 23.85 34.16 0.41
CA HIS A 828 24.43 35.46 0.70
C HIS A 828 23.44 36.63 0.56
N LEU A 829 22.25 36.43 0.00
CA LEU A 829 21.21 37.46 -0.13
C LEU A 829 19.88 37.01 0.46
N SER A 830 19.44 37.66 1.53
CA SER A 830 18.11 37.45 2.12
C SER A 830 16.99 37.77 1.13
N THR A 831 17.16 38.82 0.33
CA THR A 831 16.23 39.27 -0.73
C THR A 831 16.62 38.77 -2.12
N GLY A 832 17.50 37.76 -2.21
CA GLY A 832 17.91 37.20 -3.49
C GLY A 832 16.74 36.55 -4.23
N LYS A 833 16.77 36.65 -5.56
CA LYS A 833 15.82 36.00 -6.47
C LYS A 833 16.04 34.48 -6.46
N PRO A 834 14.97 33.69 -6.63
CA PRO A 834 15.05 32.24 -6.74
C PRO A 834 15.77 31.84 -8.03
N LEU A 835 16.59 30.80 -7.95
CA LEU A 835 17.44 30.36 -9.07
C LEU A 835 16.87 29.12 -9.77
N LEU A 836 16.69 28.06 -9.00
CA LEU A 836 16.17 26.77 -9.44
C LEU A 836 15.03 26.34 -8.53
N MET A 837 14.10 25.56 -9.09
CA MET A 837 13.02 24.93 -8.35
C MET A 837 12.98 23.45 -8.74
N LYS A 838 12.82 22.58 -7.75
CA LYS A 838 12.52 21.16 -7.97
C LYS A 838 11.17 20.82 -7.33
N ILE A 839 10.37 20.06 -8.06
CA ILE A 839 9.08 19.55 -7.59
C ILE A 839 9.17 18.02 -7.57
N GLU A 840 8.96 17.43 -6.39
CA GLU A 840 9.04 15.98 -6.20
C GLU A 840 7.64 15.38 -6.14
N GLN A 841 7.30 14.51 -7.10
CA GLN A 841 6.03 13.80 -7.15
C GLN A 841 6.24 12.33 -6.80
N THR A 842 5.40 11.77 -5.93
CA THR A 842 5.46 10.32 -5.65
C THR A 842 4.88 9.53 -6.82
N GLN A 843 5.53 8.43 -7.17
CA GLN A 843 4.96 7.40 -8.04
C GLN A 843 4.21 6.31 -7.25
N ASN A 844 4.39 6.29 -5.93
CA ASN A 844 3.70 5.35 -5.03
C ASN A 844 2.97 6.12 -3.93
N LYS A 845 1.65 6.23 -4.05
CA LYS A 845 0.80 6.94 -3.09
C LYS A 845 0.76 6.30 -1.70
N ILE A 846 1.01 4.99 -1.59
CA ILE A 846 0.98 4.25 -0.32
C ILE A 846 2.21 4.60 0.53
N ASN A 847 3.37 4.75 -0.11
CA ASN A 847 4.63 5.12 0.55
C ASN A 847 5.24 6.36 -0.10
N PRO A 848 4.63 7.55 0.07
CA PRO A 848 4.98 8.73 -0.72
C PRO A 848 6.35 9.33 -0.37
N ILE A 849 6.91 9.02 0.80
CA ILE A 849 8.24 9.54 1.18
C ILE A 849 9.35 8.64 0.65
N ASN A 850 9.26 7.34 0.93
CA ASN A 850 10.36 6.40 0.70
C ASN A 850 10.21 5.66 -0.64
N GLY A 851 9.04 5.76 -1.27
CA GLY A 851 8.79 5.21 -2.59
C GLY A 851 9.51 5.97 -3.70
N PRO A 852 9.49 5.42 -4.92
CA PRO A 852 10.04 6.08 -6.10
C PRO A 852 9.36 7.43 -6.34
N LYS A 853 10.17 8.43 -6.73
CA LYS A 853 9.70 9.78 -7.01
C LYS A 853 10.13 10.23 -8.41
N THR A 854 9.24 10.97 -9.07
CA THR A 854 9.58 11.78 -10.23
C THR A 854 10.01 13.15 -9.74
N VAL A 855 11.17 13.64 -10.21
CA VAL A 855 11.66 14.98 -9.87
C VAL A 855 11.65 15.83 -11.13
N THR A 856 10.84 16.89 -11.12
CA THR A 856 10.80 17.87 -12.22
C THR A 856 11.54 19.13 -11.80
N TRP A 857 12.49 19.54 -12.62
CA TRP A 857 13.29 20.74 -12.38
C TRP A 857 12.83 21.89 -13.26
N TYR A 858 12.88 23.10 -12.70
CA TYR A 858 12.60 24.35 -13.38
C TYR A 858 13.74 25.33 -13.11
N GLU A 859 14.13 26.08 -14.14
CA GLU A 859 15.07 27.18 -14.02
C GLU A 859 14.39 28.52 -14.24
N ASN A 860 14.83 29.53 -13.49
CA ASN A 860 14.35 30.89 -13.65
C ASN A 860 15.15 31.59 -14.76
N GLU A 861 14.48 31.96 -15.84
CA GLU A 861 15.07 32.64 -17.00
C GLU A 861 14.78 34.14 -17.04
N GLY A 862 14.07 34.66 -16.04
CA GLY A 862 13.59 36.02 -16.07
C GLY A 862 14.70 37.05 -16.18
N LYS A 863 14.66 37.85 -17.25
CA LYS A 863 15.50 39.06 -17.39
C LYS A 863 14.89 40.18 -16.56
N GLY A 864 15.70 40.97 -15.86
CA GLY A 864 15.23 42.22 -15.23
C GLY A 864 14.31 42.09 -14.02
N GLY A 865 14.03 40.88 -13.49
CA GLY A 865 13.15 40.70 -12.33
C GLY A 865 11.83 39.99 -12.61
N ASP A 866 11.51 39.72 -13.88
CA ASP A 866 10.45 38.78 -14.23
C ASP A 866 10.76 37.40 -13.63
N LEU A 867 9.73 36.61 -13.31
CA LEU A 867 9.88 35.24 -12.83
C LEU A 867 9.34 34.29 -13.90
N LYS A 868 10.04 34.24 -15.03
CA LYS A 868 9.75 33.29 -16.10
C LYS A 868 10.49 31.99 -15.79
N TRP A 869 9.76 30.89 -15.74
CA TRP A 869 10.32 29.59 -15.43
C TRP A 869 10.18 28.67 -16.63
N LYS A 870 11.25 27.97 -16.97
CA LYS A 870 11.20 26.87 -17.96
C LYS A 870 11.61 25.56 -17.32
N LYS A 871 11.11 24.45 -17.85
CA LYS A 871 11.55 23.12 -17.44
C LYS A 871 13.03 22.95 -17.78
N TRP A 872 13.83 22.52 -16.80
CA TRP A 872 15.25 22.24 -16.96
C TRP A 872 15.47 20.72 -17.00
N ASN A 873 16.00 20.21 -18.12
CA ASN A 873 16.45 18.84 -18.21
C ASN A 873 17.80 18.73 -17.50
N LYS A 874 17.84 18.12 -16.32
CA LYS A 874 19.05 17.99 -15.48
C LYS A 874 20.12 17.14 -16.19
N ASN A 875 20.87 17.75 -17.10
CA ASN A 875 21.99 17.17 -17.85
C ASN A 875 23.34 17.76 -17.44
N SER A 876 23.34 18.75 -16.53
CA SER A 876 24.52 19.45 -16.06
C SER A 876 24.64 19.40 -14.54
N ASP A 877 25.87 19.65 -14.06
CA ASP A 877 26.15 19.73 -12.63
C ASP A 877 25.31 20.84 -11.97
N LEU A 878 24.67 20.50 -10.85
CA LEU A 878 23.76 21.40 -10.14
C LEU A 878 24.47 22.68 -9.66
N LYS A 879 25.71 22.57 -9.19
CA LYS A 879 26.48 23.73 -8.69
C LYS A 879 26.83 24.66 -9.84
N THR A 880 27.31 24.14 -10.97
CA THR A 880 27.57 24.92 -12.18
C THR A 880 26.29 25.62 -12.67
N LYS A 881 25.15 24.93 -12.71
CA LYS A 881 23.89 25.55 -13.14
C LYS A 881 23.44 26.66 -12.19
N LEU A 882 23.56 26.46 -10.88
CA LEU A 882 23.24 27.49 -9.88
C LEU A 882 24.14 28.72 -10.02
N LYS A 883 25.44 28.55 -10.30
CA LYS A 883 26.37 29.67 -10.57
C LYS A 883 25.95 30.45 -11.82
N LEU A 884 25.67 29.74 -12.91
CA LEU A 884 25.26 30.32 -14.18
C LEU A 884 23.99 31.18 -14.03
N LEU A 885 22.99 30.70 -13.28
CA LEU A 885 21.73 31.43 -13.06
C LEU A 885 21.87 32.59 -12.08
N ASN A 886 22.77 32.48 -11.10
CA ASN A 886 22.98 33.52 -10.09
C ASN A 886 23.55 34.82 -10.69
N CYS A 887 24.36 34.70 -11.73
CA CYS A 887 24.94 35.84 -12.43
C CYS A 887 23.88 36.78 -13.03
N PRO A 888 22.95 36.32 -13.88
CA PRO A 888 21.94 37.19 -14.45
C PRO A 888 20.81 37.58 -13.50
N LEU A 889 20.45 36.72 -12.55
CA LEU A 889 19.30 36.96 -11.66
C LEU A 889 19.65 37.85 -10.47
N ASN A 890 20.82 37.62 -9.86
CA ASN A 890 21.25 38.29 -8.64
C ASN A 890 22.51 39.16 -8.85
N ASN A 891 22.89 39.46 -10.09
CA ASN A 891 24.08 40.28 -10.42
C ASN A 891 25.37 39.80 -9.73
N VAL A 892 25.55 38.48 -9.66
CA VAL A 892 26.74 37.85 -9.07
C VAL A 892 27.81 37.67 -10.14
N VAL A 893 28.95 38.35 -10.00
CA VAL A 893 29.96 38.47 -11.06
C VAL A 893 31.34 38.02 -10.59
N LYS A 894 32.11 37.46 -11.53
CA LYS A 894 33.56 37.35 -11.42
C LYS A 894 34.20 38.47 -12.24
N ILE A 895 35.09 39.22 -11.62
CA ILE A 895 35.75 40.35 -12.29
C ILE A 895 36.98 39.85 -13.03
N ASN A 896 36.95 39.89 -14.36
CA ASN A 896 38.15 39.64 -15.14
C ASN A 896 39.01 40.92 -15.21
N VAL A 897 40.14 40.90 -14.51
CA VAL A 897 41.04 42.06 -14.43
C VAL A 897 41.88 42.25 -15.69
N GLY A 898 41.91 41.24 -16.58
CA GLY A 898 42.57 41.31 -17.88
C GLY A 898 41.70 41.92 -18.99
N GLU A 899 40.38 42.04 -18.77
CA GLU A 899 39.50 42.71 -19.70
C GLU A 899 39.69 44.22 -19.56
N ILE A 900 40.47 44.80 -20.46
CA ILE A 900 40.69 46.24 -20.59
C ILE A 900 40.39 46.69 -22.03
N PRO A 901 40.03 47.96 -22.26
CA PRO A 901 39.86 48.50 -23.62
C PRO A 901 41.11 48.32 -24.49
N SER A 902 40.93 47.93 -25.76
CA SER A 902 42.03 47.59 -26.67
C SER A 902 42.98 48.76 -26.96
N ASN A 903 42.49 49.99 -26.90
CA ASN A 903 43.27 51.21 -26.98
C ASN A 903 43.23 51.93 -25.62
N PRO A 904 44.22 51.70 -24.76
CA PRO A 904 44.22 52.27 -23.42
C PRO A 904 44.45 53.79 -23.45
N ASP A 905 44.87 54.40 -24.57
CA ASP A 905 45.14 55.85 -24.65
C ASP A 905 43.89 56.69 -24.95
N MET A 906 42.74 56.06 -25.23
CA MET A 906 41.47 56.76 -25.40
C MET A 906 40.63 56.74 -24.10
N PRO A 907 40.45 57.88 -23.40
CA PRO A 907 39.77 57.98 -22.10
C PRO A 907 38.24 57.76 -22.15
N THR A 908 37.68 57.48 -23.32
CA THR A 908 36.26 57.19 -23.53
C THR A 908 36.00 55.78 -24.04
N GLN A 909 37.05 54.99 -24.31
CA GLN A 909 36.85 53.63 -24.79
C GLN A 909 36.40 52.73 -23.65
N SER A 910 35.29 52.03 -23.89
CA SER A 910 34.81 50.98 -23.01
C SER A 910 34.87 49.63 -23.71
N LYS A 911 35.12 48.57 -22.95
CA LYS A 911 34.96 47.19 -23.40
C LYS A 911 33.85 46.54 -22.59
N GLU A 912 32.98 45.82 -23.27
CA GLU A 912 31.97 44.99 -22.63
C GLU A 912 32.50 43.57 -22.57
N TYR A 913 32.29 42.89 -21.45
CA TYR A 913 32.67 41.50 -21.29
C TYR A 913 31.66 40.74 -20.44
N ASP A 914 31.66 39.42 -20.63
CA ASP A 914 30.87 38.53 -19.81
C ASP A 914 31.62 38.20 -18.50
N SER A 915 30.97 38.52 -17.39
CA SER A 915 31.49 38.30 -16.04
C SER A 915 30.90 37.08 -15.36
N CYS A 916 30.01 36.36 -16.05
CA CYS A 916 29.60 35.03 -15.64
C CYS A 916 30.80 34.07 -15.85
N ASP A 917 30.91 33.05 -15.01
CA ASP A 917 32.15 32.24 -14.88
C ASP A 917 32.63 31.63 -16.22
N PRO A 918 33.74 32.11 -16.82
CA PRO A 918 34.07 31.83 -18.22
C PRO A 918 34.38 30.36 -18.52
N GLU A 919 34.77 29.58 -17.51
CA GLU A 919 35.02 28.13 -17.66
C GLU A 919 33.73 27.33 -17.91
N ASP A 920 32.58 27.86 -17.49
CA ASP A 920 31.28 27.19 -17.57
C ASP A 920 30.41 27.71 -18.74
N VAL A 921 30.61 28.95 -19.18
CA VAL A 921 29.79 29.64 -20.20
C VAL A 921 29.77 28.91 -21.55
N SER A 922 30.94 28.43 -22.01
CA SER A 922 31.06 27.78 -23.33
C SER A 922 30.23 26.50 -23.49
N LYS A 923 29.76 25.89 -22.39
CA LYS A 923 29.07 24.60 -22.40
C LYS A 923 27.55 24.69 -22.33
N PHE A 924 26.97 25.79 -21.84
CA PHE A 924 25.58 25.76 -21.36
C PHE A 924 24.62 26.78 -21.98
N ASP A 925 25.07 27.93 -22.45
CA ASP A 925 24.21 28.87 -23.19
C ASP A 925 25.07 29.97 -23.84
N SER A 926 25.06 30.19 -25.15
CA SER A 926 25.80 31.32 -25.75
C SER A 926 25.05 32.66 -25.65
N GLY A 927 23.85 32.68 -25.05
CA GLY A 927 22.91 33.80 -25.12
C GLY A 927 22.88 34.78 -23.94
N HIS A 928 23.74 34.69 -22.93
CA HIS A 928 23.62 35.53 -21.73
C HIS A 928 24.24 36.95 -21.84
N GLY A 929 24.98 37.24 -22.92
CA GLY A 929 25.46 38.57 -23.26
C GLY A 929 26.49 39.16 -22.28
N SER A 930 27.16 40.23 -22.70
CA SER A 930 28.08 40.96 -21.82
C SER A 930 27.33 41.59 -20.65
N ARG A 931 27.85 41.42 -19.42
CA ARG A 931 27.23 41.98 -18.20
C ARG A 931 28.05 43.07 -17.54
N MET A 932 29.33 43.17 -17.85
CA MET A 932 30.20 44.18 -17.29
C MET A 932 30.74 45.09 -18.39
N LYS A 933 30.80 46.38 -18.08
CA LYS A 933 31.50 47.41 -18.83
C LYS A 933 32.77 47.75 -18.07
N VAL A 934 33.91 47.70 -18.74
CA VAL A 934 35.15 48.30 -18.26
C VAL A 934 35.41 49.58 -19.04
N THR A 935 35.63 50.70 -18.33
CA THR A 935 35.93 52.01 -18.93
C THR A 935 37.27 52.49 -18.42
N ASN A 936 38.13 53.00 -19.29
CA ASN A 936 39.33 53.69 -18.84
C ASN A 936 38.97 55.04 -18.22
N VAL A 937 39.20 55.20 -16.92
CA VAL A 937 38.91 56.43 -16.16
C VAL A 937 40.18 57.18 -15.77
N THR A 938 41.29 56.91 -16.47
CA THR A 938 42.56 57.59 -16.24
C THR A 938 42.45 59.07 -16.67
N PRO A 939 42.64 60.04 -15.77
CA PRO A 939 42.73 61.45 -16.15
C PRO A 939 44.01 61.68 -16.96
N ALA A 940 43.95 62.56 -17.96
CA ALA A 940 45.00 62.72 -18.98
C ALA A 940 46.41 63.08 -18.47
N SER A 941 46.56 63.63 -17.25
CA SER A 941 47.87 64.08 -16.73
C SER A 941 48.21 63.61 -15.31
N ASN A 942 47.24 63.24 -14.48
CA ASN A 942 47.44 63.22 -13.01
C ASN A 942 47.72 61.82 -12.42
N LEU A 943 47.64 60.76 -13.23
CA LEU A 943 47.91 59.39 -12.77
C LEU A 943 49.16 58.77 -13.40
N ALA A 944 49.83 59.40 -14.37
CA ALA A 944 51.03 58.84 -15.01
C ALA A 944 52.11 58.54 -13.93
N PRO A 945 52.75 57.36 -13.94
CA PRO A 945 52.73 56.27 -14.95
C PRO A 945 51.64 55.19 -14.77
N TYR A 946 50.61 55.41 -13.97
CA TYR A 946 49.52 54.46 -13.70
C TYR A 946 48.28 54.69 -14.58
N ARG A 947 47.45 53.65 -14.72
CA ARG A 947 46.12 53.70 -15.35
C ARG A 947 45.04 53.20 -14.40
N ALA A 948 43.82 53.67 -14.56
CA ALA A 948 42.65 53.29 -13.77
C ALA A 948 41.52 52.78 -14.67
N TYR A 949 41.01 51.58 -14.37
CA TYR A 949 39.92 50.95 -15.10
C TYR A 949 38.70 50.78 -14.19
N GLU A 950 37.57 51.36 -14.58
CA GLU A 950 36.30 51.29 -13.86
C GLU A 950 35.42 50.18 -14.44
N HIS A 951 35.06 49.22 -13.58
CA HIS A 951 34.14 48.12 -13.88
C HIS A 951 32.75 48.44 -13.32
N THR A 952 31.73 48.47 -14.19
CA THR A 952 30.32 48.70 -13.87
C THR A 952 29.42 47.67 -14.57
N LEU A 953 28.19 47.48 -14.09
CA LEU A 953 27.20 46.64 -14.78
C LEU A 953 26.74 47.26 -16.11
N LEU A 954 26.47 46.42 -17.11
CA LEU A 954 25.90 46.78 -18.40
C LEU A 954 24.37 46.98 -18.28
N SER A 955 23.94 48.14 -17.76
CA SER A 955 22.57 48.69 -17.79
C SER A 955 21.38 47.81 -17.34
N THR A 956 20.68 48.26 -16.28
CA THR A 956 19.21 48.51 -16.36
C THR A 956 18.77 49.87 -15.80
N SER A 957 19.55 50.53 -14.94
CA SER A 957 19.40 51.95 -14.57
C SER A 957 20.69 52.47 -13.90
N ASN A 958 20.99 53.78 -13.97
CA ASN A 958 22.15 54.37 -13.30
C ASN A 958 22.05 54.16 -11.77
N GLY A 959 22.70 53.12 -11.23
CA GLY A 959 22.66 52.78 -9.80
C GLY A 959 22.56 51.29 -9.46
N ASP A 960 22.47 50.40 -10.45
CA ASP A 960 22.40 48.96 -10.20
C ASP A 960 23.67 48.43 -9.50
N LYS A 961 23.48 47.65 -8.44
CA LYS A 961 24.56 47.07 -7.64
C LYS A 961 24.85 45.63 -8.06
N PHE A 962 26.10 45.21 -7.96
CA PHE A 962 26.56 43.85 -8.21
C PHE A 962 27.27 43.23 -7.01
N HIS A 963 27.51 41.92 -7.09
CA HIS A 963 28.17 41.15 -6.04
C HIS A 963 29.40 40.45 -6.60
N ILE A 964 30.58 40.70 -6.04
CA ILE A 964 31.83 40.09 -6.52
C ILE A 964 32.10 38.81 -5.73
N VAL A 965 32.15 37.68 -6.43
CA VAL A 965 32.46 36.33 -5.87
C VAL A 965 33.85 35.82 -6.27
N GLY A 966 34.57 36.54 -7.11
CA GLY A 966 35.92 36.16 -7.52
C GLY A 966 36.51 37.13 -8.52
N PHE A 967 37.79 36.92 -8.82
CA PHE A 967 38.51 37.63 -9.86
C PHE A 967 39.20 36.60 -10.77
N THR A 968 39.23 36.88 -12.06
CA THR A 968 39.91 36.05 -13.07
C THR A 968 40.91 36.91 -13.86
N ASN A 969 41.87 36.27 -14.52
CA ASN A 969 42.80 36.94 -15.43
C ASN A 969 43.06 36.01 -16.62
N THR A 970 42.49 36.33 -17.77
CA THR A 970 42.63 35.54 -19.00
C THR A 970 44.02 35.66 -19.65
N CYS A 971 44.85 36.62 -19.23
CA CYS A 971 46.15 36.91 -19.84
C CYS A 971 47.36 36.36 -19.05
N GLY A 972 47.17 35.37 -18.16
CA GLY A 972 48.27 34.72 -17.43
C GLY A 972 48.98 35.62 -16.40
N GLY A 973 48.43 36.79 -16.06
CA GLY A 973 48.97 37.70 -15.07
C GLY A 973 48.58 37.33 -13.62
N SER A 974 49.24 37.98 -12.64
CA SER A 974 48.92 37.84 -11.20
C SER A 974 47.43 38.11 -10.94
N THR A 975 46.70 37.11 -10.47
CA THR A 975 45.28 37.21 -10.10
C THR A 975 45.08 37.85 -8.73
N ILE A 976 43.95 38.52 -8.53
CA ILE A 976 43.45 38.92 -7.21
C ILE A 976 42.75 37.70 -6.61
N ASN A 977 43.43 36.95 -5.72
CA ASN A 977 42.79 35.77 -5.13
C ASN A 977 41.66 36.16 -4.16
N SER A 978 41.85 37.25 -3.40
CA SER A 978 40.83 37.87 -2.56
C SER A 978 41.29 39.26 -2.10
N LEU A 979 40.37 40.15 -1.75
CA LEU A 979 40.65 41.43 -1.11
C LEU A 979 40.59 41.26 0.42
N ASN A 980 41.73 40.90 1.02
CA ASN A 980 41.82 40.58 2.45
C ASN A 980 40.82 39.48 2.88
N GLY A 981 40.75 38.38 2.11
CA GLY A 981 39.82 37.28 2.35
C GLY A 981 38.36 37.55 1.93
N LYS A 982 38.06 38.70 1.31
CA LYS A 982 36.76 39.04 0.72
C LYS A 982 36.78 38.96 -0.81
N GLY A 983 35.62 38.97 -1.44
CA GLY A 983 35.49 38.86 -2.89
C GLY A 983 35.72 37.44 -3.38
N THR A 984 35.38 36.46 -2.54
CA THR A 984 35.40 35.02 -2.85
C THR A 984 33.98 34.47 -2.78
N GLU A 985 33.73 33.27 -3.30
CA GLU A 985 32.40 32.63 -3.27
C GLU A 985 31.83 32.56 -1.84
N ASN A 986 32.68 32.25 -0.86
CA ASN A 986 32.30 32.10 0.55
C ASN A 986 32.20 33.45 1.29
N LYS A 987 32.85 34.51 0.79
CA LYS A 987 32.86 35.85 1.39
C LYS A 987 32.71 36.92 0.30
N PRO A 988 31.55 36.99 -0.38
CA PRO A 988 31.37 37.90 -1.50
C PRO A 988 31.36 39.37 -1.07
N LEU A 989 31.82 40.25 -1.96
CA LEU A 989 31.61 41.69 -1.82
C LEU A 989 30.22 42.01 -2.32
N LYS A 990 29.29 42.31 -1.40
CA LYS A 990 27.89 42.54 -1.72
C LYS A 990 27.60 44.02 -1.96
N ASN A 991 26.67 44.32 -2.88
CA ASN A 991 26.15 45.67 -3.12
C ASN A 991 27.24 46.66 -3.59
N VAL A 992 28.12 46.20 -4.48
CA VAL A 992 29.15 47.05 -5.11
C VAL A 992 28.49 47.87 -6.21
N GLU A 993 28.66 49.18 -6.18
CA GLU A 993 28.14 50.08 -7.23
C GLU A 993 29.13 50.19 -8.38
N LYS A 994 30.43 50.36 -8.06
CA LYS A 994 31.52 50.29 -9.03
C LYS A 994 32.82 49.79 -8.41
N LEU A 995 33.68 49.23 -9.24
CA LEU A 995 35.02 48.77 -8.88
C LEU A 995 36.04 49.46 -9.78
N ILE A 996 37.02 50.15 -9.22
CA ILE A 996 38.14 50.75 -9.96
C ILE A 996 39.41 49.97 -9.65
N ILE A 997 40.12 49.55 -10.69
CA ILE A 997 41.38 48.84 -10.60
C ILE A 997 42.48 49.71 -11.18
N TYR A 998 43.49 50.00 -10.37
CA TYR A 998 44.67 50.77 -10.76
C TYR A 998 45.81 49.82 -11.10
N VAL A 999 46.44 50.05 -12.25
CA VAL A 999 47.51 49.21 -12.81
C VAL A 999 48.69 50.07 -13.26
N CYS A 1000 49.86 49.46 -13.41
CA CYS A 1000 51.02 50.09 -14.02
C CYS A 1000 50.90 50.06 -15.55
N ASN A 1001 51.19 51.17 -16.24
CA ASN A 1001 51.12 51.23 -17.71
C ASN A 1001 52.05 50.21 -18.39
N GLN A 1002 53.18 49.85 -17.78
CA GLN A 1002 54.11 48.84 -18.28
C GLN A 1002 53.60 47.39 -18.09
N LYS A 1003 52.65 47.17 -17.17
CA LYS A 1003 52.05 45.86 -16.86
C LYS A 1003 50.55 46.00 -16.60
N PRO A 1004 49.74 46.29 -17.64
CA PRO A 1004 48.34 46.69 -17.47
C PRO A 1004 47.43 45.56 -16.95
N THR A 1005 47.90 44.31 -16.96
CA THR A 1005 47.18 43.14 -16.42
C THR A 1005 47.54 42.82 -14.97
N THR A 1006 48.40 43.64 -14.33
CA THR A 1006 48.83 43.45 -12.94
C THR A 1006 48.23 44.54 -12.04
N PRO A 1007 47.12 44.24 -11.34
CA PRO A 1007 46.49 45.19 -10.42
C PRO A 1007 47.42 45.53 -9.26
N LEU A 1008 47.47 46.82 -8.88
CA LEU A 1008 48.29 47.35 -7.78
C LEU A 1008 47.42 47.86 -6.63
N LEU A 1009 46.38 48.62 -6.95
CA LEU A 1009 45.44 49.21 -6.00
C LEU A 1009 44.02 48.97 -6.52
N THR A 1010 43.09 48.68 -5.62
CA THR A 1010 41.67 48.52 -5.95
C THR A 1010 40.82 49.39 -5.05
N TYR A 1011 39.74 49.89 -5.63
CA TYR A 1011 38.76 50.73 -4.98
C TYR A 1011 37.37 50.19 -5.30
N TYR A 1012 36.51 50.10 -4.29
CA TYR A 1012 35.08 49.96 -4.54
C TYR A 1012 34.28 50.75 -3.50
N ASN A 1013 33.10 51.20 -3.90
CA ASN A 1013 32.15 51.81 -2.99
C ASN A 1013 31.02 50.84 -2.64
N LYS A 1014 30.60 50.89 -1.38
CA LYS A 1014 29.44 50.15 -0.87
C LYS A 1014 28.68 51.07 0.06
N ASN A 1015 27.43 51.40 -0.27
CA ASN A 1015 26.57 52.28 0.54
C ASN A 1015 27.31 53.57 0.95
N GLN A 1016 27.86 54.29 -0.03
CA GLN A 1016 28.64 55.53 0.18
C GLN A 1016 29.95 55.37 0.99
N THR A 1017 30.34 54.16 1.37
CA THR A 1017 31.64 53.91 2.03
C THR A 1017 32.70 53.59 0.98
N HIS A 1018 33.81 54.32 0.99
CA HIS A 1018 34.98 54.07 0.14
C HIS A 1018 35.85 52.96 0.73
N ASN A 1019 36.15 51.92 -0.05
CA ASN A 1019 36.97 50.79 0.38
C ASN A 1019 38.19 50.66 -0.52
N TRP A 1020 39.37 50.84 0.07
CA TRP A 1020 40.65 50.81 -0.64
C TRP A 1020 41.50 49.60 -0.23
N TYR A 1021 42.05 48.87 -1.20
CA TYR A 1021 42.95 47.75 -0.96
C TYR A 1021 44.19 47.87 -1.84
N GLN A 1022 45.36 47.67 -1.25
CA GLN A 1022 46.65 47.68 -1.94
C GLN A 1022 47.30 46.30 -1.93
N LYS A 1023 48.03 46.01 -3.00
CA LYS A 1023 48.89 44.83 -3.11
C LYS A 1023 50.08 44.96 -2.16
N GLN A 1024 50.43 43.89 -1.43
CA GLN A 1024 51.67 43.85 -0.63
C GLN A 1024 52.79 43.18 -1.43
N HIS A 1025 52.73 41.86 -1.54
CA HIS A 1025 53.66 40.99 -2.25
C HIS A 1025 52.87 39.80 -2.81
N SER A 1026 53.20 39.35 -4.03
CA SER A 1026 52.46 38.27 -4.70
C SER A 1026 50.94 38.56 -4.79
N SER A 1027 50.07 37.57 -4.56
CA SER A 1027 48.60 37.66 -4.65
C SER A 1027 47.91 38.15 -3.36
N GLN A 1028 48.66 38.65 -2.36
CA GLN A 1028 48.09 39.14 -1.10
C GLN A 1028 47.70 40.62 -1.14
N TRP A 1029 46.51 40.92 -0.61
CA TRP A 1029 45.90 42.26 -0.57
C TRP A 1029 45.53 42.66 0.85
N LYS A 1030 45.84 43.90 1.23
CA LYS A 1030 45.48 44.48 2.54
C LYS A 1030 44.72 45.80 2.37
N PRO A 1031 43.96 46.24 3.38
CA PRO A 1031 43.40 47.59 3.38
C PRO A 1031 44.51 48.65 3.19
N ALA A 1032 44.29 49.61 2.30
CA ALA A 1032 45.22 50.71 2.06
C ALA A 1032 44.97 51.83 3.08
N TYR A 1033 45.43 51.66 4.33
CA TYR A 1033 45.15 52.58 5.43
C TYR A 1033 45.58 54.04 5.18
N LYS A 1034 46.54 54.25 4.26
CA LYS A 1034 46.93 55.59 3.80
C LYS A 1034 45.81 56.34 3.05
N LEU A 1035 44.84 55.60 2.52
CA LEU A 1035 43.64 56.09 1.88
C LEU A 1035 42.47 55.88 2.85
N HIS A 1036 42.16 56.90 3.66
CA HIS A 1036 41.03 56.85 4.60
C HIS A 1036 39.72 56.57 3.85
N THR A 1037 38.71 56.03 4.52
CA THR A 1037 37.33 55.80 4.02
C THR A 1037 36.60 57.03 3.46
N LYS A 1038 37.20 58.23 3.48
CA LYS A 1038 36.67 59.48 2.92
C LYS A 1038 37.42 59.95 1.67
N VAL A 1039 38.46 59.23 1.25
CA VAL A 1039 39.24 59.59 0.06
C VAL A 1039 38.45 59.18 -1.18
N ASP A 1040 37.95 60.18 -1.88
CA ASP A 1040 37.25 60.03 -3.16
C ASP A 1040 38.23 59.56 -4.25
N PRO A 1041 37.82 58.66 -5.18
CA PRO A 1041 38.67 58.18 -6.27
C PRO A 1041 39.19 59.27 -7.23
N GLY A 1042 38.67 60.51 -7.16
CA GLY A 1042 39.21 61.69 -7.85
C GLY A 1042 40.38 62.37 -7.13
N SER A 1043 40.76 61.94 -5.92
CA SER A 1043 41.90 62.49 -5.15
C SER A 1043 43.26 61.97 -5.64
N TYR A 1044 43.61 62.25 -6.90
CA TYR A 1044 44.73 61.62 -7.60
C TYR A 1044 46.09 61.72 -6.88
N GLU A 1045 46.42 62.85 -6.26
CA GLU A 1045 47.69 63.01 -5.52
C GLU A 1045 47.85 61.98 -4.40
N LYS A 1046 46.79 61.73 -3.62
CA LYS A 1046 46.79 60.73 -2.54
C LYS A 1046 46.88 59.32 -3.10
N ILE A 1047 46.25 59.08 -4.24
CA ILE A 1047 46.25 57.79 -4.94
C ILE A 1047 47.64 57.48 -5.49
N VAL A 1048 48.30 58.45 -6.14
CA VAL A 1048 49.68 58.33 -6.63
C VAL A 1048 50.63 58.06 -5.47
N TYR A 1049 50.52 58.83 -4.37
CA TYR A 1049 51.32 58.59 -3.17
C TYR A 1049 51.15 57.17 -2.59
N ALA A 1050 49.93 56.62 -2.64
CA ALA A 1050 49.69 55.23 -2.24
C ALA A 1050 50.30 54.23 -3.23
N LEU A 1051 50.17 54.47 -4.54
CA LEU A 1051 50.70 53.62 -5.62
C LEU A 1051 52.23 53.58 -5.64
N ASP A 1052 52.91 54.71 -5.44
CA ASP A 1052 54.38 54.80 -5.36
C ASP A 1052 54.94 54.07 -4.13
N GLY A 1053 54.11 53.91 -3.10
CA GLY A 1053 54.40 53.08 -1.93
C GLY A 1053 54.33 51.57 -2.19
N ILE A 1054 53.86 51.13 -3.36
CA ILE A 1054 53.73 49.72 -3.75
C ILE A 1054 54.87 49.38 -4.71
N GLN A 1055 55.55 48.25 -4.46
CA GLN A 1055 56.62 47.81 -5.35
C GLN A 1055 56.04 47.44 -6.73
N SER A 1056 56.38 48.21 -7.76
CA SER A 1056 55.92 48.00 -9.13
C SER A 1056 56.96 48.50 -10.15
N PRO A 1057 56.88 48.07 -11.44
CA PRO A 1057 57.77 48.59 -12.50
C PRO A 1057 57.60 50.10 -12.78
N CYS A 1058 56.47 50.65 -12.35
CA CYS A 1058 56.12 52.06 -12.51
C CYS A 1058 56.61 52.93 -11.34
N LYS A 1059 57.19 52.32 -10.30
CA LYS A 1059 57.73 53.07 -9.16
C LYS A 1059 58.91 53.91 -9.65
N PRO A 1060 58.95 55.23 -9.38
CA PRO A 1060 60.09 56.06 -9.76
C PRO A 1060 61.38 55.50 -9.15
N THR A 1061 62.35 55.14 -9.99
CA THR A 1061 63.68 54.73 -9.52
C THR A 1061 64.32 55.93 -8.87
N SER A 1062 64.59 55.87 -7.57
CA SER A 1062 65.35 56.90 -6.85
C SER A 1062 66.85 56.80 -7.19
N GLU A 1063 67.18 56.82 -8.47
CA GLU A 1063 68.55 56.86 -9.00
C GLU A 1063 68.84 58.27 -9.49
N GLY A 1064 69.47 59.03 -8.59
CA GLY A 1064 69.83 60.43 -8.77
C GLY A 1064 70.34 61.01 -7.46
N GLY A 1065 71.29 60.30 -6.83
CA GLY A 1065 72.05 60.84 -5.71
C GLY A 1065 73.05 61.87 -6.24
N GLU A 1066 72.71 63.15 -6.11
CA GLU A 1066 73.69 64.23 -6.15
C GLU A 1066 73.89 64.74 -4.71
N THR A 1067 75.08 64.48 -4.18
CA THR A 1067 75.54 64.84 -2.85
C THR A 1067 75.96 66.32 -2.80
N VAL A 1068 75.27 67.16 -2.01
CA VAL A 1068 75.74 68.51 -1.60
C VAL A 1068 75.28 68.76 -0.14
N PRO A 1069 76.08 69.45 0.71
CA PRO A 1069 76.37 68.99 2.06
C PRO A 1069 75.51 69.58 3.20
N LYS A 1070 75.58 68.86 4.32
CA LYS A 1070 75.25 69.23 5.71
C LYS A 1070 75.39 70.74 6.01
N ALA A 1071 74.30 71.32 6.51
CA ALA A 1071 74.33 72.38 7.49
C ALA A 1071 73.40 72.02 8.67
N GLN A 1072 73.97 71.96 9.86
CA GLN A 1072 73.33 71.95 11.19
C GLN A 1072 74.09 73.00 12.01
N PRO A 1073 73.60 73.53 13.16
CA PRO A 1073 72.27 73.47 13.78
C PRO A 1073 71.80 74.81 14.43
N ALA A 1074 70.55 74.89 14.89
CA ALA A 1074 70.10 75.65 16.07
C ALA A 1074 68.74 75.05 16.53
N ALA A 1075 68.65 74.19 17.54
CA ALA A 1075 68.73 74.38 19.00
C ALA A 1075 67.41 74.88 19.63
N HIS A 1076 67.07 74.25 20.78
CA HIS A 1076 65.89 74.36 21.68
C HIS A 1076 64.76 73.34 21.40
N GLU A 1077 64.32 72.51 22.36
CA GLU A 1077 64.68 72.33 23.77
C GLU A 1077 64.17 70.97 24.30
N ARG A 1078 64.86 70.46 25.33
CA ARG A 1078 64.59 69.23 26.11
C ARG A 1078 63.18 69.26 26.74
N LEU A 1079 62.50 68.14 27.00
CA LEU A 1079 62.77 67.19 28.09
C LEU A 1079 62.00 65.87 27.86
N GLY A 1080 62.67 64.72 27.99
CA GLY A 1080 62.04 63.45 28.40
C GLY A 1080 62.33 63.18 29.88
N PRO A 1081 62.31 61.93 30.36
CA PRO A 1081 61.38 60.83 30.07
C PRO A 1081 60.79 60.26 31.38
N ALA A 1082 59.75 59.42 31.29
CA ALA A 1082 59.50 58.41 32.31
C ALA A 1082 58.72 57.22 31.71
N SER A 1083 59.40 56.08 31.62
CA SER A 1083 58.79 54.76 31.52
C SER A 1083 57.86 54.52 32.70
N GLN A 1084 56.63 54.09 32.48
CA GLN A 1084 55.98 53.09 33.33
C GLN A 1084 55.05 52.19 32.51
N THR A 1085 55.48 50.92 32.50
CA THR A 1085 54.72 49.68 32.40
C THR A 1085 53.29 49.81 32.91
N PHE A 1086 52.30 49.34 32.15
CA PHE A 1086 51.03 48.90 32.71
C PHE A 1086 50.64 47.52 32.19
N GLN A 1087 50.60 46.60 33.16
CA GLN A 1087 49.94 45.31 33.09
C GLN A 1087 48.43 45.52 32.88
N SER A 1088 47.83 44.73 31.99
CA SER A 1088 46.38 44.59 31.94
C SER A 1088 45.98 43.50 32.93
N GLN A 1089 45.49 43.92 34.11
CA GLN A 1089 44.81 43.06 35.06
C GLN A 1089 43.32 42.97 34.76
N SER A 1090 42.83 41.75 34.97
CA SER A 1090 41.44 41.34 35.17
C SER A 1090 40.64 42.31 36.07
N ALA A 1091 39.43 42.64 35.64
CA ALA A 1091 38.38 43.19 36.50
C ALA A 1091 37.09 42.39 36.27
N GLY A 1092 36.55 41.87 37.38
CA GLY A 1092 35.23 41.26 37.47
C GLY A 1092 34.07 42.28 37.37
N PRO A 1093 32.82 41.83 37.57
CA PRO A 1093 31.64 42.36 36.92
C PRO A 1093 30.96 43.51 37.70
N PRO A 1094 30.18 44.38 37.03
CA PRO A 1094 29.20 45.21 37.70
C PRO A 1094 27.84 44.51 37.81
N THR A 1095 27.40 44.37 39.05
CA THR A 1095 26.05 44.00 39.49
C THR A 1095 25.08 45.17 39.29
N SER A 1096 23.98 44.96 38.55
CA SER A 1096 22.73 45.71 38.74
C SER A 1096 21.57 44.98 38.05
N ALA A 1097 20.56 44.60 38.85
CA ALA A 1097 19.33 43.92 38.47
C ALA A 1097 18.39 44.81 37.63
N PRO A 1098 17.43 44.20 36.92
CA PRO A 1098 16.04 44.61 37.17
C PRO A 1098 15.07 43.43 37.35
N ASP A 1099 14.06 43.74 38.15
CA ASP A 1099 13.07 42.86 38.75
C ASP A 1099 12.09 42.19 37.78
N ASN A 1100 11.66 41.02 38.24
CA ASN A 1100 10.59 40.17 37.76
C ASN A 1100 9.23 40.72 38.22
N PRO A 1101 8.18 40.82 37.39
CA PRO A 1101 6.81 40.88 37.91
C PRO A 1101 6.17 39.50 37.84
N ARG A 1102 5.97 38.98 39.05
CA ARG A 1102 5.21 37.78 39.38
C ARG A 1102 3.71 38.01 39.12
N THR A 1103 3.08 36.93 38.74
CA THR A 1103 1.64 36.64 38.65
C THR A 1103 0.82 37.18 39.82
N GLU A 1104 -0.33 37.81 39.51
CA GLU A 1104 -1.51 37.78 40.37
C GLU A 1104 -2.80 37.56 39.56
N ALA A 1105 -3.72 36.88 40.22
CA ALA A 1105 -4.97 36.33 39.73
C ALA A 1105 -6.03 37.41 39.49
N TYR A 1106 -6.96 37.14 38.57
CA TYR A 1106 -8.25 37.84 38.55
C TYR A 1106 -9.38 36.83 38.36
N THR A 1107 -10.18 36.70 39.43
CA THR A 1107 -11.47 36.01 39.50
C THR A 1107 -12.56 36.82 38.79
N GLY A 1108 -13.56 36.10 38.27
CA GLY A 1108 -14.47 36.57 37.23
C GLY A 1108 -15.62 37.49 37.66
N VAL A 1109 -16.36 37.94 36.64
CA VAL A 1109 -17.76 38.42 36.72
C VAL A 1109 -18.48 38.04 35.41
N LEU A 1110 -19.73 37.60 35.59
CA LEU A 1110 -20.75 37.15 34.64
C LEU A 1110 -21.43 38.30 33.86
N GLU A 1111 -21.91 37.94 32.64
CA GLU A 1111 -23.13 38.44 31.94
C GLU A 1111 -23.18 39.87 31.30
N PRO A 1112 -24.16 40.19 30.41
CA PRO A 1112 -24.68 39.48 29.21
C PRO A 1112 -24.98 40.42 27.99
N LEU A 1113 -25.50 39.84 26.87
CA LEU A 1113 -26.18 40.48 25.70
C LEU A 1113 -25.26 41.17 24.65
N ALA A 1114 -25.53 41.23 23.34
CA ALA A 1114 -26.79 41.21 22.60
C ALA A 1114 -26.63 40.73 21.13
N ILE A 1115 -27.75 40.25 20.60
CA ILE A 1115 -28.05 39.90 19.22
C ILE A 1115 -27.93 41.15 18.31
N GLY A 1116 -27.29 41.02 17.15
CA GLY A 1116 -27.21 42.07 16.14
C GLY A 1116 -27.25 41.50 14.73
N ALA A 1117 -28.46 41.28 14.22
CA ALA A 1117 -28.73 41.01 12.82
C ALA A 1117 -28.47 42.28 12.00
N GLY A 1118 -27.63 42.18 10.96
CA GLY A 1118 -27.32 43.28 10.04
C GLY A 1118 -27.37 42.81 8.59
N TYR A 1119 -28.53 43.04 7.97
CA TYR A 1119 -28.75 42.93 6.53
C TYR A 1119 -27.85 43.90 5.75
N PHE A 1120 -27.28 43.44 4.64
CA PHE A 1120 -26.92 44.30 3.51
C PHE A 1120 -27.49 43.71 2.22
N LEU A 1121 -28.47 44.42 1.65
CA LEU A 1121 -29.03 44.24 0.31
C LEU A 1121 -28.53 45.40 -0.56
N ALA A 1122 -28.00 45.07 -1.74
CA ALA A 1122 -28.05 45.79 -3.03
C ALA A 1122 -26.93 45.17 -3.90
N GLY A 1123 -27.11 44.66 -5.11
CA GLY A 1123 -28.21 44.79 -6.06
C GLY A 1123 -27.61 45.16 -7.42
N THR A 1124 -27.44 44.19 -8.32
CA THR A 1124 -27.47 44.42 -9.76
C THR A 1124 -28.10 43.22 -10.45
N ALA A 1125 -29.23 43.50 -11.09
CA ALA A 1125 -30.05 42.60 -11.86
C ALA A 1125 -29.47 42.35 -13.27
N GLY A 1126 -29.90 41.23 -13.86
CA GLY A 1126 -30.16 41.16 -15.30
C GLY A 1126 -29.15 40.41 -16.16
N SER A 1127 -29.36 39.10 -16.34
CA SER A 1127 -29.69 38.51 -17.66
C SER A 1127 -29.94 37.01 -17.51
N GLY A 1128 -31.22 36.63 -17.62
CA GLY A 1128 -31.62 35.26 -17.88
C GLY A 1128 -31.49 34.91 -19.36
N ALA A 1129 -31.58 33.60 -19.62
CA ALA A 1129 -31.69 32.93 -20.91
C ALA A 1129 -30.41 32.77 -21.75
N THR A 1130 -29.71 31.64 -21.54
CA THR A 1130 -29.07 30.83 -22.61
C THR A 1130 -28.64 29.48 -22.02
N PHE A 1131 -29.63 28.66 -21.68
CA PHE A 1131 -29.46 27.20 -21.59
C PHE A 1131 -30.14 26.60 -22.83
N PHE A 1132 -29.60 25.48 -23.34
CA PHE A 1132 -30.14 24.60 -24.40
C PHE A 1132 -29.67 24.77 -25.86
N GLY A 1133 -28.37 24.94 -26.12
CA GLY A 1133 -27.81 24.91 -27.49
C GLY A 1133 -26.62 23.97 -27.77
N GLY A 1134 -26.06 23.25 -26.78
CA GLY A 1134 -24.70 22.69 -26.92
C GLY A 1134 -24.51 21.17 -26.84
N TRP A 1135 -25.56 20.36 -26.57
CA TRP A 1135 -25.38 18.91 -26.31
C TRP A 1135 -25.80 18.01 -27.48
N LYS A 1136 -26.45 18.54 -28.52
CA LYS A 1136 -27.02 17.73 -29.63
C LYS A 1136 -26.25 17.79 -30.95
N LEU A 1137 -25.12 18.50 -31.02
CA LEU A 1137 -24.30 18.63 -32.25
C LEU A 1137 -23.03 17.77 -32.26
N TYR A 1138 -22.69 17.08 -31.16
CA TYR A 1138 -21.45 16.29 -31.06
C TYR A 1138 -21.60 14.83 -31.54
N ASN A 1139 -22.82 14.33 -31.76
CA ASN A 1139 -23.08 12.93 -32.16
C ASN A 1139 -23.43 12.73 -33.65
N ARG A 1140 -23.01 13.63 -34.54
CA ARG A 1140 -23.29 13.44 -35.97
C ARG A 1140 -22.26 14.13 -36.85
N CYS A 1141 -21.06 13.52 -37.00
CA CYS A 1141 -20.31 13.55 -38.25
C CYS A 1141 -19.07 12.63 -38.23
N LYS A 1142 -19.09 11.70 -39.19
CA LYS A 1142 -17.98 10.98 -39.83
C LYS A 1142 -17.47 9.68 -39.22
N GLY A 1143 -18.09 8.59 -39.65
CA GLY A 1143 -17.31 7.49 -40.23
C GLY A 1143 -16.93 7.81 -41.68
N ASP A 1144 -15.75 7.36 -42.11
CA ASP A 1144 -15.53 6.51 -43.31
C ASP A 1144 -14.06 5.99 -43.33
N PRO A 1145 -13.65 5.07 -44.24
CA PRO A 1145 -12.81 3.90 -43.93
C PRO A 1145 -11.45 3.94 -44.68
N TRP A 1146 -10.71 2.81 -44.70
CA TRP A 1146 -9.36 2.57 -45.28
C TRP A 1146 -8.23 2.99 -44.32
N VAL A 1147 -7.29 2.12 -43.92
CA VAL A 1147 -6.33 1.37 -44.77
C VAL A 1147 -5.92 0.05 -44.10
N ARG A 1148 -5.80 -1.01 -44.91
CA ARG A 1148 -5.20 -2.32 -44.60
C ARG A 1148 -3.68 -2.34 -44.89
N GLN A 1149 -2.99 -3.37 -44.36
CA GLN A 1149 -1.63 -3.88 -44.68
C GLN A 1149 -0.50 -3.04 -44.07
N ILE A 1150 0.46 -3.58 -43.29
CA ILE A 1150 1.18 -4.88 -43.31
C ILE A 1150 1.22 -5.50 -41.92
#